data_AF-A0A1H9TQ27-F1
#
_entry.id   AF-A0A1H9TQ27-F1
#
_cell.length_a   1.000
_cell.length_b   1.000
_cell.length_c   1.000
_cell.angle_alpha   90.00
_cell.angle_beta   90.00
_cell.angle_gamma   90.00
#
_symmetry.space_group_name_H-M   'P 1'
#
loop_
_entity.id
_entity.type
_entity.pdbx_description
1 polymer ?
#
loop_
_entity_poly.entity_id
_entity_poly.type
_entity_poly.pdbx_seq_one_letter_code
_entity_poly.pdbx_strand_id
1 'polypeptide(L)'
;MTGTSETQTTPQMTPVILLAEQPTRPVDTEVFCKDNQPGCSTRFHDIIYVTGQRRFWLLPKRLTDQLKESASQLKEKTVDTDKATRMSNIADAGLLDYFLTPGPEAFLEDDDGGTGERHRYLESRNAIAEDTDKRAQCRQQWFAARAQGDSTAAMHAEREMFRAKQRIEKHEKNMSDLEQVSNRRAEALGYKRENGVFYTPRALEARDAMKRYLVEREKAVAEGFDVFDFRTNSDATVWQFLKHYKALREKLTGADVVDENALKGVQETLLILEKKVEKYVKAIVELAEYGIAVPEFALSPDDVYAGTEAFQAYCALLTERAALEKRIDARYSEWVSATAGKAAPPGALFAGLQDQWRALNTRAEQLKNTAEARIRHAMPPRLFVWEPENYKPKALERLAKSNFPLRELSSASSTSMLNHISLKYLARETSNTLTQALNDLKAMPKPMSNAADEDRAFSDWLKAGGAHPLAEKGPWFDSLGLFQPDIFFDELKKANFTVDSLESADKRQRWGDTLKAMVFEDKQLRNLMLFDNSPQAQLMRSLLPEGSSLQSSVSVTGPKWQKGLQLMGANVALDVTAWRGEVNLLNVELPKRSEAQSLLVDYTAYDGSVRTLDFGKLSLTLSAKAWGFAGASLMLSRSLTLDQASGFTSLAGVDVAQRRGEVGTFDLFVGAQAGCKVAGELSWCPPANVLPPAPIPNRAPFSAWRPLARLEVELVAAVGAGYSG
;
A
#
# COMPACT_ATOMS: atom_id res chain seq x y z
N MET A 1 -7.65 -36.21 82.77
CA MET A 1 -7.46 -37.17 81.66
C MET A 1 -8.55 -36.85 80.65
N THR A 2 -8.36 -36.56 79.36
CA THR A 2 -7.24 -36.44 78.42
C THR A 2 -7.86 -35.78 77.18
N GLY A 3 -7.14 -34.89 76.49
CA GLY A 3 -7.45 -34.51 75.10
C GLY A 3 -7.83 -33.04 74.88
N THR A 4 -6.82 -32.21 74.63
CA THR A 4 -6.90 -30.97 73.85
C THR A 4 -7.01 -31.28 72.36
N SER A 5 -7.81 -30.50 71.62
CA SER A 5 -7.63 -30.02 70.23
C SER A 5 -8.98 -29.48 69.73
N GLU A 6 -9.18 -28.17 69.86
CA GLU A 6 -9.17 -27.17 68.77
C GLU A 6 -10.47 -27.09 67.97
N THR A 7 -11.19 -25.98 68.13
CA THR A 7 -12.08 -25.44 67.10
C THR A 7 -11.86 -23.94 67.05
N GLN A 8 -11.37 -23.50 65.90
CA GLN A 8 -11.04 -22.14 65.53
C GLN A 8 -12.28 -21.23 65.61
N THR A 9 -12.15 -20.09 66.29
CA THR A 9 -13.09 -18.98 66.20
C THR A 9 -12.53 -17.94 65.24
N THR A 10 -13.28 -17.68 64.18
CA THR A 10 -12.99 -16.73 63.10
C THR A 10 -12.97 -15.29 63.65
N PRO A 11 -11.91 -14.50 63.44
CA PRO A 11 -11.96 -13.07 63.75
C PRO A 11 -12.78 -12.34 62.67
N GLN A 12 -13.84 -11.66 63.10
CA GLN A 12 -14.58 -10.70 62.28
C GLN A 12 -13.63 -9.64 61.73
N MET A 13 -13.36 -9.67 60.43
CA MET A 13 -12.69 -8.58 59.74
C MET A 13 -13.66 -7.40 59.65
N THR A 14 -13.31 -6.32 60.34
CA THR A 14 -13.92 -5.01 60.14
C THR A 14 -13.65 -4.58 58.69
N PRO A 15 -14.65 -4.13 57.92
CA PRO A 15 -14.43 -3.72 56.54
C PRO A 15 -13.49 -2.51 56.52
N VAL A 16 -12.43 -2.61 55.70
CA VAL A 16 -11.54 -1.49 55.40
C VAL A 16 -12.37 -0.45 54.65
N ILE A 17 -12.64 0.69 55.30
CA ILE A 17 -13.23 1.86 54.64
C ILE A 17 -12.09 2.51 53.84
N LEU A 18 -12.09 2.31 52.53
CA LEU A 18 -11.28 3.10 51.62
C LEU A 18 -11.84 4.53 51.61
N LEU A 19 -11.07 5.48 52.13
CA LEU A 19 -11.35 6.90 51.93
C LEU A 19 -11.37 7.17 50.43
N ALA A 20 -12.49 7.69 49.92
CA ALA A 20 -12.56 8.18 48.55
C ALA A 20 -11.46 9.23 48.36
N GLU A 21 -10.60 9.01 47.36
CA GLU A 21 -9.64 10.03 46.91
C GLU A 21 -10.42 11.30 46.59
N GLN A 22 -10.16 12.36 47.35
CA GLN A 22 -10.69 13.67 47.05
C GLN A 22 -10.08 14.14 45.73
N PRO A 23 -10.88 14.62 44.77
CA PRO A 23 -10.36 15.17 43.53
C PRO A 23 -9.46 16.37 43.85
N THR A 24 -8.16 16.23 43.60
CA THR A 24 -7.19 17.33 43.69
C THR A 24 -7.33 18.26 42.49
N ARG A 25 -8.39 19.07 42.53
CA ARG A 25 -8.51 20.46 42.05
C ARG A 25 -10.02 20.80 41.98
N PRO A 26 -10.46 21.95 42.50
CA PRO A 26 -11.81 22.42 42.22
C PRO A 26 -11.92 22.62 40.70
N VAL A 27 -12.86 21.91 40.09
CA VAL A 27 -13.32 22.23 38.74
C VAL A 27 -13.89 23.63 38.84
N ASP A 28 -13.28 24.59 38.15
CA ASP A 28 -13.76 25.95 38.09
C ASP A 28 -15.17 25.91 37.47
N THR A 29 -16.19 26.03 38.32
CA THR A 29 -17.58 26.23 37.89
C THR A 29 -17.74 27.70 37.53
N GLU A 30 -16.96 28.19 36.57
CA GLU A 30 -17.27 29.43 35.89
C GLU A 30 -18.49 29.20 34.99
N VAL A 31 -19.63 29.56 35.56
CA VAL A 31 -20.83 30.11 34.91
C VAL A 31 -21.21 29.39 33.62
N PHE A 32 -22.17 28.47 33.75
CA PHE A 32 -23.11 28.13 32.68
C PHE A 32 -23.56 29.40 31.97
N CYS A 33 -23.09 29.61 30.74
CA CYS A 33 -23.71 30.56 29.84
C CYS A 33 -25.20 30.23 29.76
N LYS A 34 -26.04 31.22 30.08
CA LYS A 34 -27.50 31.14 30.04
C LYS A 34 -28.09 31.08 28.63
N ASP A 35 -27.27 30.87 27.60
CA ASP A 35 -27.69 30.84 26.20
C ASP A 35 -27.37 29.47 25.58
N ASN A 36 -28.23 28.50 25.86
CA ASN A 36 -28.25 27.18 25.22
C ASN A 36 -28.81 27.26 23.79
N GLN A 37 -28.15 28.00 22.90
CA GLN A 37 -28.24 27.71 21.47
C GLN A 37 -26.84 27.53 20.87
N PRO A 38 -26.54 26.36 20.27
CA PRO A 38 -25.32 26.21 19.49
C PRO A 38 -25.35 27.22 18.33
N GLY A 39 -24.40 28.16 18.30
CA GLY A 39 -24.26 29.15 17.22
C GLY A 39 -24.34 30.64 17.60
N CYS A 40 -24.37 31.03 18.87
CA CYS A 40 -24.51 32.45 19.26
C CYS A 40 -23.21 33.22 19.54
N SER A 41 -22.04 32.57 19.60
CA SER A 41 -20.76 33.29 19.71
C SER A 41 -20.19 33.57 18.32
N THR A 42 -19.87 34.84 18.06
CA THR A 42 -19.11 35.26 16.88
C THR A 42 -17.60 35.18 17.09
N ARG A 43 -17.15 34.90 18.33
CA ARG A 43 -15.74 34.80 18.70
C ARG A 43 -15.38 33.38 19.14
N PHE A 44 -14.32 32.85 18.54
CA PHE A 44 -13.78 31.52 18.79
C PHE A 44 -12.29 31.61 19.12
N HIS A 45 -11.81 30.64 19.88
CA HIS A 45 -10.42 30.60 20.31
C HIS A 45 -9.51 30.03 19.22
N ASP A 46 -9.97 28.97 18.55
CA ASP A 46 -9.21 28.30 17.51
C ASP A 46 -10.09 27.79 16.37
N ILE A 47 -9.47 27.33 15.29
CA ILE A 47 -10.09 26.66 14.15
C ILE A 47 -9.30 25.42 13.79
N ILE A 48 -10.01 24.35 13.47
CA ILE A 48 -9.42 23.08 13.02
C ILE A 48 -9.99 22.64 11.67
N TYR A 49 -9.19 21.89 10.92
CA TYR A 49 -9.62 21.10 9.77
C TYR A 49 -9.52 19.62 10.11
N VAL A 50 -10.63 18.89 10.07
CA VAL A 50 -10.68 17.45 10.33
C VAL A 50 -10.59 16.71 8.99
N THR A 51 -9.49 16.00 8.77
CA THR A 51 -9.14 15.42 7.46
C THR A 51 -10.14 14.38 6.96
N GLY A 52 -10.64 13.52 7.84
CA GLY A 52 -11.63 12.50 7.50
C GLY A 52 -13.00 13.08 7.14
N GLN A 53 -13.42 14.12 7.85
CA GLN A 53 -14.70 14.83 7.63
C GLN A 53 -14.61 15.87 6.51
N ARG A 54 -13.40 16.21 6.06
CA ARG A 54 -13.11 17.30 5.12
C ARG A 54 -13.81 18.61 5.51
N ARG A 55 -13.82 18.89 6.81
CA ARG A 55 -14.63 19.97 7.38
C ARG A 55 -13.82 20.82 8.34
N PHE A 56 -14.07 22.12 8.27
CA PHE A 56 -13.55 23.08 9.23
C PHE A 56 -14.51 23.24 10.41
N TRP A 57 -13.94 23.40 11.60
CA TRP A 57 -14.68 23.62 12.84
C TRP A 57 -14.07 24.79 13.61
N LEU A 58 -14.90 25.76 13.95
CA LEU A 58 -14.55 26.84 14.87
C LEU A 58 -14.74 26.35 16.31
N LEU A 59 -13.72 26.53 17.15
CA LEU A 59 -13.65 25.93 18.47
C LEU A 59 -13.64 26.98 19.60
N PRO A 60 -14.51 26.83 20.61
CA PRO A 60 -14.33 27.47 21.91
C PRO A 60 -13.04 27.04 22.60
N LYS A 61 -12.58 27.86 23.56
CA LYS A 61 -11.34 27.61 24.31
C LYS A 61 -11.32 26.23 24.98
N ARG A 62 -12.41 25.88 25.68
CA ARG A 62 -12.54 24.58 26.37
C ARG A 62 -12.31 23.38 25.45
N LEU A 63 -12.94 23.37 24.27
CA LEU A 63 -12.74 22.29 23.30
C LEU A 63 -11.32 22.28 22.74
N THR A 64 -10.73 23.45 22.53
CA THR A 64 -9.33 23.56 22.08
C THR A 64 -8.40 22.91 23.10
N ASP A 65 -8.57 23.20 24.39
CA ASP A 65 -7.74 22.67 25.47
C ASP A 65 -7.90 21.14 25.60
N GLN A 66 -9.13 20.62 25.53
CA GLN A 66 -9.41 19.18 25.57
C GLN A 66 -8.80 18.42 24.39
N LEU A 67 -8.89 18.97 23.17
CA LEU A 67 -8.29 18.35 21.99
C LEU A 67 -6.76 18.36 22.07
N LYS A 68 -6.17 19.44 22.58
CA LYS A 68 -4.72 19.58 22.75
C LYS A 68 -4.18 18.60 23.80
N GLU A 69 -4.89 18.44 24.92
CA GLU A 69 -4.56 17.46 25.95
C GLU A 69 -4.64 16.03 25.39
N SER A 70 -5.75 15.68 24.74
CA SER A 70 -5.94 14.36 24.13
C SER A 70 -4.86 14.04 23.07
N ALA A 71 -4.48 15.03 22.26
CA ALA A 71 -3.41 14.87 21.27
C ALA A 71 -2.04 14.66 21.93
N SER A 72 -1.75 15.39 23.00
CA SER A 72 -0.50 15.26 23.76
C SER A 72 -0.39 13.87 24.40
N GLN A 73 -1.48 13.37 25.00
CA GLN A 73 -1.50 12.04 25.62
C GLN A 73 -1.33 10.91 24.61
N LEU A 74 -1.96 11.01 23.43
CA LEU A 74 -1.77 10.00 22.40
C LEU A 74 -0.31 9.97 21.95
N LYS A 75 0.28 11.15 21.76
CA LYS A 75 1.66 11.32 21.30
C LYS A 75 2.71 10.80 22.28
N GLU A 76 2.57 11.10 23.57
CA GLU A 76 3.43 10.52 24.61
C GLU A 76 3.42 8.99 24.54
N LYS A 77 2.28 8.41 24.18
CA LYS A 77 2.09 6.96 24.05
C LYS A 77 2.59 6.37 22.74
N THR A 78 2.61 7.13 21.64
CA THR A 78 2.96 6.63 20.30
C THR A 78 4.34 7.03 19.80
N VAL A 79 4.91 8.16 20.23
CA VAL A 79 6.15 8.72 19.67
C VAL A 79 7.28 8.77 20.71
N ASP A 80 6.99 9.17 21.95
CA ASP A 80 8.01 9.47 22.96
C ASP A 80 8.42 8.26 23.83
N THR A 81 8.10 7.06 23.37
CA THR A 81 8.39 5.80 24.04
C THR A 81 9.24 4.87 23.18
N ASP A 82 10.02 4.00 23.83
CA ASP A 82 10.76 2.94 23.14
C ASP A 82 9.79 2.02 22.37
N LYS A 83 10.29 1.35 21.33
CA LYS A 83 9.45 0.55 20.41
C LYS A 83 8.60 -0.52 21.12
N ALA A 84 9.07 -1.12 22.22
CA ALA A 84 8.31 -2.15 22.93
C ALA A 84 7.12 -1.54 23.67
N THR A 85 7.38 -0.46 24.40
CA THR A 85 6.36 0.29 25.15
C THR A 85 5.35 0.93 24.20
N ARG A 86 5.82 1.47 23.08
CA ARG A 86 4.98 2.01 22.00
C ARG A 86 3.98 0.97 21.47
N MET A 87 4.44 -0.25 21.21
CA MET A 87 3.56 -1.32 20.73
C MET A 87 2.47 -1.66 21.73
N SER A 88 2.85 -1.82 23.01
CA SER A 88 1.89 -2.10 24.10
C SER A 88 0.89 -0.95 24.25
N ASN A 89 1.34 0.29 24.19
CA ASN A 89 0.49 1.48 24.28
C ASN A 89 -0.54 1.56 23.13
N ILE A 90 -0.15 1.20 21.91
CA ILE A 90 -1.05 1.19 20.74
C ILE A 90 -2.10 0.08 20.84
N ALA A 91 -1.71 -1.09 21.36
CA ALA A 91 -2.65 -2.17 21.67
C ALA A 91 -3.61 -1.78 22.81
N ASP A 92 -3.11 -1.11 23.85
CA ASP A 92 -3.91 -0.59 24.96
C ASP A 92 -4.87 0.54 24.50
N ALA A 93 -4.46 1.37 23.53
CA ALA A 93 -5.34 2.32 22.84
C ALA A 93 -6.40 1.62 21.98
N GLY A 94 -6.20 0.33 21.69
CA GLY A 94 -7.04 -0.49 20.83
C GLY A 94 -7.01 -0.02 19.38
N LEU A 95 -5.99 0.69 18.93
CA LEU A 95 -5.93 1.24 17.56
C LEU A 95 -5.84 0.14 16.49
N LEU A 96 -5.29 -1.02 16.83
CA LEU A 96 -5.17 -2.16 15.92
C LEU A 96 -6.46 -3.01 15.84
N ASP A 97 -7.30 -2.97 16.88
CA ASP A 97 -8.53 -3.78 17.02
C ASP A 97 -9.61 -3.47 15.96
N TYR A 98 -9.40 -2.38 15.22
CA TYR A 98 -10.33 -1.84 14.24
C TYR A 98 -9.95 -2.19 12.80
N PHE A 99 -8.86 -2.93 12.58
CA PHE A 99 -8.50 -3.44 11.26
C PHE A 99 -8.94 -4.90 11.10
N LEU A 100 -9.90 -5.13 10.22
CA LEU A 100 -10.44 -6.45 9.90
C LEU A 100 -9.67 -7.07 8.72
N THR A 101 -9.50 -8.39 8.75
CA THR A 101 -9.04 -9.15 7.57
C THR A 101 -10.13 -9.11 6.50
N PRO A 102 -9.80 -8.79 5.24
CA PRO A 102 -10.77 -8.75 4.14
C PRO A 102 -11.25 -10.17 3.82
N GLY A 103 -12.52 -10.41 4.05
CA GLY A 103 -13.19 -11.69 3.82
C GLY A 103 -14.69 -11.50 3.96
N PRO A 104 -15.51 -12.48 3.51
CA PRO A 104 -16.95 -12.34 3.57
C PRO A 104 -17.46 -12.06 4.99
N GLU A 105 -16.82 -12.66 6.01
CA GLU A 105 -17.15 -12.48 7.42
C GLU A 105 -17.04 -11.03 7.91
N ALA A 106 -16.24 -10.19 7.25
CA ALA A 106 -16.05 -8.79 7.64
C ALA A 106 -17.28 -7.92 7.34
N PHE A 107 -18.14 -8.35 6.40
CA PHE A 107 -19.35 -7.62 6.00
C PHE A 107 -20.65 -8.28 6.51
N LEU A 108 -20.52 -9.28 7.38
CA LEU A 108 -21.65 -9.93 8.03
C LEU A 108 -21.90 -9.29 9.40
N GLU A 109 -23.18 -9.19 9.78
CA GLU A 109 -23.51 -8.65 11.08
C GLU A 109 -23.19 -9.67 12.18
N ASP A 110 -22.67 -9.15 13.28
CA ASP A 110 -22.49 -9.88 14.53
C ASP A 110 -23.67 -9.54 15.45
N ASP A 111 -24.20 -10.54 16.15
CA ASP A 111 -25.14 -10.33 17.24
C ASP A 111 -24.51 -10.79 18.56
N ASP A 112 -24.90 -10.16 19.67
CA ASP A 112 -24.36 -10.49 20.99
C ASP A 112 -24.81 -11.88 21.48
N GLY A 113 -25.71 -12.55 20.75
CA GLY A 113 -26.30 -13.85 21.08
C GLY A 113 -25.56 -15.06 20.49
N GLY A 114 -24.52 -14.86 19.68
CA GLY A 114 -23.82 -15.96 19.00
C GLY A 114 -24.66 -16.65 17.92
N THR A 115 -25.74 -16.03 17.45
CA THR A 115 -26.60 -16.51 16.37
C THR A 115 -26.44 -15.70 15.07
N GLY A 116 -25.58 -14.68 15.12
CA GLY A 116 -25.35 -13.72 14.07
C GLY A 116 -24.88 -14.36 12.77
N GLU A 117 -25.05 -13.63 11.68
CA GLU A 117 -24.62 -14.06 10.34
C GLU A 117 -23.13 -14.42 10.33
N ARG A 118 -22.31 -13.59 10.99
CA ARG A 118 -20.88 -13.83 11.08
C ARG A 118 -20.54 -15.10 11.84
N HIS A 119 -21.20 -15.34 12.97
CA HIS A 119 -21.03 -16.57 13.74
C HIS A 119 -21.38 -17.80 12.90
N ARG A 120 -22.54 -17.80 12.25
CA ARG A 120 -22.97 -18.90 11.37
C ARG A 120 -22.03 -19.14 10.19
N TYR A 121 -21.41 -18.09 9.66
CA TYR A 121 -20.40 -18.23 8.60
C TYR A 121 -19.14 -18.93 9.12
N LEU A 122 -18.63 -18.50 10.27
CA LEU A 122 -17.44 -19.09 10.90
C LEU A 122 -17.68 -20.53 11.36
N GLU A 123 -18.86 -20.81 11.92
CA GLU A 123 -19.29 -22.16 12.29
C GLU A 123 -19.32 -23.08 11.06
N SER A 124 -19.97 -22.65 9.97
CA SER A 124 -19.97 -23.39 8.70
C SER A 124 -18.55 -23.64 8.18
N ARG A 125 -17.69 -22.62 8.19
CA ARG A 125 -16.30 -22.73 7.71
C ARG A 125 -15.51 -23.77 8.51
N ASN A 126 -15.63 -23.74 9.83
CA ASN A 126 -14.95 -24.68 10.72
C ASN A 126 -15.51 -26.10 10.54
N ALA A 127 -16.85 -26.24 10.44
CA ALA A 127 -17.50 -27.53 10.23
C ALA A 127 -17.09 -28.20 8.91
N ILE A 128 -16.95 -27.43 7.82
CA ILE A 128 -16.45 -27.94 6.54
C ILE A 128 -15.03 -28.49 6.68
N ALA A 129 -14.13 -27.77 7.36
CA ALA A 129 -12.77 -28.22 7.57
C ALA A 129 -12.73 -29.53 8.38
N GLU A 130 -13.44 -29.57 9.51
CA GLU A 130 -13.53 -30.76 10.35
C GLU A 130 -14.12 -31.96 9.62
N ASP A 131 -15.21 -31.78 8.86
CA ASP A 131 -15.83 -32.88 8.12
C ASP A 131 -14.98 -33.32 6.92
N THR A 132 -14.17 -32.43 6.35
CA THR A 132 -13.19 -32.79 5.31
C THR A 132 -12.09 -33.68 5.88
N ASP A 133 -11.54 -33.31 7.04
CA ASP A 133 -10.54 -34.12 7.75
C ASP A 133 -11.11 -35.46 8.20
N LYS A 134 -12.33 -35.47 8.75
CA LYS A 134 -13.06 -36.70 9.09
C LYS A 134 -13.24 -37.60 7.87
N ARG A 135 -13.56 -37.05 6.69
CA ARG A 135 -13.67 -37.84 5.44
C ARG A 135 -12.33 -38.44 5.02
N ALA A 136 -11.24 -37.70 5.13
CA ALA A 136 -9.90 -38.22 4.85
C ALA A 136 -9.54 -39.37 5.80
N GLN A 137 -9.82 -39.21 7.10
CA GLN A 137 -9.61 -40.23 8.12
C GLN A 137 -10.46 -41.48 7.87
N CYS A 138 -11.77 -41.32 7.64
CA CYS A 138 -12.67 -42.43 7.35
C CYS A 138 -12.27 -43.15 6.05
N ARG A 139 -11.73 -42.43 5.05
CA ARG A 139 -11.19 -43.05 3.83
C ARG A 139 -10.01 -43.96 4.14
N GLN A 140 -9.09 -43.55 5.00
CA GLN A 140 -7.97 -44.40 5.42
C GLN A 140 -8.46 -45.63 6.21
N GLN A 141 -9.39 -45.44 7.13
CA GLN A 141 -10.01 -46.54 7.89
C GLN A 141 -10.73 -47.53 6.97
N TRP A 142 -11.41 -47.03 5.94
CA TRP A 142 -12.06 -47.87 4.94
C TRP A 142 -11.07 -48.76 4.18
N PHE A 143 -9.95 -48.20 3.70
CA PHE A 143 -8.90 -48.97 3.04
C PHE A 143 -8.31 -50.04 3.98
N ALA A 144 -8.04 -49.68 5.23
CA ALA A 144 -7.52 -50.62 6.23
C ALA A 144 -8.50 -51.75 6.55
N ALA A 145 -9.78 -51.45 6.76
CA ALA A 145 -10.83 -52.43 7.02
C ALA A 145 -11.03 -53.40 5.85
N ARG A 146 -10.99 -52.89 4.61
CA ARG A 146 -11.03 -53.72 3.39
C ARG A 146 -9.84 -54.65 3.28
N ALA A 147 -8.63 -54.17 3.61
CA ALA A 147 -7.42 -55.00 3.59
C ALA A 147 -7.47 -56.11 4.65
N GLN A 148 -8.15 -55.89 5.76
CA GLN A 148 -8.33 -56.87 6.86
C GLN A 148 -9.56 -57.78 6.68
N GLY A 149 -10.39 -57.56 5.65
CA GLY A 149 -11.63 -58.31 5.44
C GLY A 149 -12.78 -57.94 6.39
N ASP A 150 -12.66 -56.88 7.19
CA ASP A 150 -13.71 -56.43 8.10
C ASP A 150 -14.77 -55.60 7.34
N SER A 151 -15.81 -56.31 6.90
CA SER A 151 -16.91 -55.72 6.13
C SER A 151 -17.77 -54.77 6.96
N THR A 152 -17.83 -54.94 8.28
CA THR A 152 -18.63 -54.10 9.18
C THR A 152 -17.95 -52.75 9.37
N ALA A 153 -16.64 -52.75 9.66
CA ALA A 153 -15.86 -51.53 9.78
C ALA A 153 -15.80 -50.74 8.46
N ALA A 154 -15.67 -51.44 7.32
CA ALA A 154 -15.71 -50.80 6.00
C ALA A 154 -17.07 -50.12 5.74
N MET A 155 -18.20 -50.78 6.04
CA MET A 155 -19.53 -50.19 5.85
C MET A 155 -19.78 -49.00 6.79
N HIS A 156 -19.28 -49.06 8.03
CA HIS A 156 -19.36 -47.93 8.96
C HIS A 156 -18.60 -46.70 8.43
N ALA A 157 -17.36 -46.90 7.95
CA ALA A 157 -16.55 -45.84 7.37
C ALA A 157 -17.21 -45.22 6.11
N GLU A 158 -17.84 -46.03 5.25
CA GLU A 158 -18.61 -45.53 4.09
C GLU A 158 -19.79 -44.65 4.51
N ARG A 159 -20.57 -45.08 5.51
CA ARG A 159 -21.73 -44.31 6.01
C ARG A 159 -21.30 -42.96 6.59
N GLU A 160 -20.22 -42.94 7.37
CA GLU A 160 -19.71 -41.69 7.94
C GLU A 160 -19.12 -40.76 6.87
N MET A 161 -18.41 -41.30 5.86
CA MET A 161 -17.98 -40.50 4.71
C MET A 161 -19.16 -39.86 3.96
N PHE A 162 -20.26 -40.59 3.80
CA PHE A 162 -21.47 -40.08 3.15
C PHE A 162 -22.15 -38.99 3.98
N ARG A 163 -22.31 -39.21 5.30
CA ARG A 163 -22.89 -38.21 6.22
C ARG A 163 -22.06 -36.94 6.29
N ALA A 164 -20.74 -37.07 6.38
CA ALA A 164 -19.83 -35.93 6.35
C ALA A 164 -19.92 -35.15 5.03
N LYS A 165 -20.08 -35.85 3.89
CA LYS A 165 -20.32 -35.19 2.60
C LYS A 165 -21.60 -34.35 2.61
N GLN A 166 -22.71 -34.89 3.13
CA GLN A 166 -23.98 -34.15 3.21
C GLN A 166 -23.89 -32.93 4.12
N ARG A 167 -23.14 -33.03 5.24
CA ARG A 167 -22.88 -31.88 6.12
C ARG A 167 -22.04 -30.81 5.44
N ILE A 168 -20.98 -31.20 4.73
CA ILE A 168 -20.17 -30.27 3.90
C ILE A 168 -21.08 -29.55 2.90
N GLU A 169 -21.87 -30.26 2.10
CA GLU A 169 -22.77 -29.66 1.11
C GLU A 169 -23.77 -28.66 1.75
N LYS A 170 -24.29 -28.99 2.95
CA LYS A 170 -25.17 -28.09 3.72
C LYS A 170 -24.42 -26.82 4.16
N HIS A 171 -23.22 -26.95 4.72
CA HIS A 171 -22.44 -25.83 5.20
C HIS A 171 -21.89 -24.96 4.07
N GLU A 172 -21.53 -25.55 2.93
CA GLU A 172 -21.14 -24.85 1.70
C GLU A 172 -22.29 -24.00 1.17
N LYS A 173 -23.52 -24.55 1.14
CA LYS A 173 -24.70 -23.78 0.76
C LYS A 173 -24.96 -22.61 1.71
N ASN A 174 -24.91 -22.84 3.02
CA ASN A 174 -25.07 -21.77 4.02
C ASN A 174 -24.02 -20.67 3.85
N MET A 175 -22.76 -21.06 3.60
CA MET A 175 -21.70 -20.10 3.29
C MET A 175 -22.01 -19.31 2.01
N SER A 176 -22.36 -19.97 0.91
CA SER A 176 -22.71 -19.30 -0.34
C SER A 176 -23.83 -18.26 -0.15
N ASP A 177 -24.88 -18.59 0.59
CA ASP A 177 -25.99 -17.67 0.86
C ASP A 177 -25.52 -16.45 1.67
N LEU A 178 -24.68 -16.66 2.70
CA LEU A 178 -24.10 -15.59 3.50
C LEU A 178 -23.08 -14.75 2.69
N GLU A 179 -22.32 -15.36 1.79
CA GLU A 179 -21.42 -14.63 0.89
C GLU A 179 -22.19 -13.70 -0.06
N GLN A 180 -23.39 -14.07 -0.50
CA GLN A 180 -24.23 -13.16 -1.29
C GLN A 180 -24.73 -11.96 -0.47
N VAL A 181 -25.01 -12.14 0.83
CA VAL A 181 -25.33 -11.03 1.74
C VAL A 181 -24.11 -10.13 1.93
N SER A 182 -22.96 -10.74 2.20
CA SER A 182 -21.67 -10.06 2.35
C SER A 182 -21.31 -9.24 1.11
N ASN A 183 -21.38 -9.84 -0.08
CA ASN A 183 -21.06 -9.16 -1.35
C ASN A 183 -21.97 -7.94 -1.58
N ARG A 184 -23.28 -8.08 -1.37
CA ARG A 184 -24.23 -6.95 -1.52
C ARG A 184 -23.90 -5.79 -0.56
N ARG A 185 -23.53 -6.09 0.68
CA ARG A 185 -23.13 -5.05 1.65
C ARG A 185 -21.77 -4.46 1.33
N ALA A 186 -20.81 -5.27 0.90
CA ALA A 186 -19.51 -4.79 0.46
C ALA A 186 -19.65 -3.80 -0.72
N GLU A 187 -20.48 -4.14 -1.71
CA GLU A 187 -20.81 -3.26 -2.84
C GLU A 187 -21.50 -1.97 -2.39
N ALA A 188 -22.47 -2.05 -1.47
CA ALA A 188 -23.13 -0.87 -0.90
C ALA A 188 -22.15 0.05 -0.15
N LEU A 189 -21.09 -0.50 0.43
CA LEU A 189 -20.01 0.23 1.09
C LEU A 189 -18.90 0.70 0.11
N GLY A 190 -19.03 0.40 -1.18
CA GLY A 190 -18.09 0.81 -2.22
C GLY A 190 -16.90 -0.13 -2.45
N TYR A 191 -16.92 -1.34 -1.90
CA TYR A 191 -15.92 -2.38 -2.15
C TYR A 191 -16.36 -3.30 -3.30
N LYS A 192 -15.40 -3.83 -4.07
CA LYS A 192 -15.68 -4.80 -5.13
C LYS A 192 -14.98 -6.13 -4.84
N ARG A 193 -15.63 -7.26 -5.12
CA ARG A 193 -15.05 -8.60 -4.96
C ARG A 193 -14.89 -9.27 -6.32
N GLU A 194 -13.67 -9.69 -6.65
CA GLU A 194 -13.37 -10.48 -7.85
C GLU A 194 -12.54 -11.71 -7.43
N ASN A 195 -12.95 -12.92 -7.85
CA ASN A 195 -12.27 -14.20 -7.54
C ASN A 195 -11.98 -14.41 -6.04
N GLY A 196 -12.95 -14.09 -5.18
CA GLY A 196 -12.82 -14.24 -3.73
C GLY A 196 -12.07 -13.12 -3.02
N VAL A 197 -11.46 -12.18 -3.76
CA VAL A 197 -10.62 -11.10 -3.21
C VAL A 197 -11.32 -9.76 -3.32
N PHE A 198 -11.23 -8.93 -2.27
CA PHE A 198 -11.79 -7.57 -2.27
C PHE A 198 -10.77 -6.55 -2.79
N TYR A 199 -11.27 -5.56 -3.53
CA TYR A 199 -10.51 -4.47 -4.12
C TYR A 199 -11.19 -3.12 -3.82
N THR A 200 -10.39 -2.07 -3.82
CA THR A 200 -10.93 -0.70 -3.93
C THR A 200 -11.37 -0.44 -5.38
N PRO A 201 -12.38 0.42 -5.62
CA PRO A 201 -12.74 0.85 -6.96
C PRO A 201 -11.53 1.42 -7.72
N ARG A 202 -10.73 2.22 -7.03
CA ARG A 202 -9.50 2.83 -7.58
C ARG A 202 -8.49 1.79 -8.07
N ALA A 203 -8.28 0.69 -7.33
CA ALA A 203 -7.34 -0.35 -7.76
C ALA A 203 -7.78 -1.02 -9.08
N LEU A 204 -9.09 -1.19 -9.27
CA LEU A 204 -9.66 -1.74 -10.49
C LEU A 204 -9.65 -0.70 -11.63
N GLU A 205 -9.91 0.57 -11.33
CA GLU A 205 -9.77 1.68 -12.28
C GLU A 205 -8.32 1.82 -12.77
N ALA A 206 -7.33 1.67 -11.88
CA ALA A 206 -5.92 1.67 -12.23
C ALA A 206 -5.55 0.47 -13.15
N ARG A 207 -6.14 -0.71 -12.91
CA ARG A 207 -6.02 -1.85 -13.83
C ARG A 207 -6.61 -1.53 -15.20
N ASP A 208 -7.77 -0.89 -15.24
CA ASP A 208 -8.44 -0.57 -16.50
C ASP A 208 -7.69 0.55 -17.25
N ALA A 209 -7.10 1.51 -16.54
CA ALA A 209 -6.16 2.50 -17.09
C ALA A 209 -4.90 1.83 -17.64
N MET A 210 -4.36 0.81 -16.95
CA MET A 210 -3.22 0.03 -17.44
C MET A 210 -3.56 -0.70 -18.74
N LYS A 211 -4.74 -1.31 -18.84
CA LYS A 211 -5.22 -1.94 -20.09
C LYS A 211 -5.34 -0.92 -21.22
N ARG A 212 -5.88 0.28 -20.96
CA ARG A 212 -5.95 1.37 -21.95
C ARG A 212 -4.56 1.78 -22.42
N TYR A 213 -3.64 1.99 -21.48
CA TYR A 213 -2.25 2.31 -21.79
C TYR A 213 -1.59 1.23 -22.67
N LEU A 214 -1.77 -0.05 -22.36
CA LEU A 214 -1.21 -1.14 -23.17
C LEU A 214 -1.71 -1.10 -24.62
N VAL A 215 -3.01 -0.87 -24.82
CA VAL A 215 -3.62 -0.73 -26.15
C VAL A 215 -3.08 0.49 -26.90
N GLU A 216 -3.00 1.66 -26.25
CA GLU A 216 -2.50 2.88 -26.90
C GLU A 216 -0.98 2.82 -27.15
N ARG A 217 -0.22 2.14 -26.28
CA ARG A 217 1.21 1.87 -26.49
C ARG A 217 1.42 0.97 -27.70
N GLU A 218 0.63 -0.09 -27.85
CA GLU A 218 0.72 -0.98 -29.01
C GLU A 218 0.47 -0.21 -30.32
N LYS A 219 -0.55 0.65 -30.36
CA LYS A 219 -0.82 1.53 -31.50
C LYS A 219 0.34 2.48 -31.78
N ALA A 220 0.85 3.16 -30.75
CA ALA A 220 1.97 4.09 -30.89
C ALA A 220 3.24 3.39 -31.41
N VAL A 221 3.54 2.18 -30.92
CA VAL A 221 4.67 1.36 -31.39
C VAL A 221 4.46 0.89 -32.83
N ALA A 222 3.23 0.51 -33.20
CA ALA A 222 2.91 0.06 -34.56
C ALA A 222 2.97 1.21 -35.59
N GLU A 223 2.52 2.42 -35.21
CA GLU A 223 2.62 3.63 -36.04
C GLU A 223 4.04 4.21 -36.07
N GLY A 224 4.93 3.76 -35.17
CA GLY A 224 6.30 4.24 -35.01
C GLY A 224 6.39 5.64 -34.40
N PHE A 225 7.59 6.03 -33.99
CA PHE A 225 7.86 7.33 -33.37
C PHE A 225 8.58 8.30 -34.31
N ASP A 226 8.49 8.06 -35.61
CA ASP A 226 8.99 8.95 -36.66
C ASP A 226 7.92 9.95 -37.08
N VAL A 227 8.39 11.13 -37.52
CA VAL A 227 7.59 12.25 -38.01
C VAL A 227 8.13 12.75 -39.34
N PHE A 228 7.24 13.17 -40.23
CA PHE A 228 7.66 13.84 -41.45
C PHE A 228 8.07 15.28 -41.12
N ASP A 229 9.35 15.61 -41.26
CA ASP A 229 9.84 16.97 -41.01
C ASP A 229 9.66 17.80 -42.28
N PHE A 230 8.59 18.59 -42.35
CA PHE A 230 8.25 19.43 -43.50
C PHE A 230 9.33 20.46 -43.89
N ARG A 231 10.32 20.73 -43.02
CA ARG A 231 11.46 21.59 -43.38
C ARG A 231 12.51 20.87 -44.20
N THR A 232 12.72 19.59 -43.92
CA THR A 232 13.71 18.75 -44.63
C THR A 232 13.06 17.88 -45.70
N ASN A 233 11.71 17.83 -45.71
CA ASN A 233 10.89 17.04 -46.62
C ASN A 233 11.26 15.55 -46.57
N SER A 234 11.52 15.04 -45.37
CA SER A 234 11.91 13.65 -45.12
C SER A 234 11.42 13.17 -43.76
N ASP A 235 11.33 11.84 -43.59
CA ASP A 235 11.06 11.23 -42.31
C ASP A 235 12.25 11.44 -41.35
N ALA A 236 11.93 11.90 -40.14
CA ALA A 236 12.87 12.16 -39.08
C ALA A 236 12.33 11.58 -37.77
N THR A 237 13.21 11.09 -36.91
CA THR A 237 12.84 10.79 -35.54
C THR A 237 12.41 12.07 -34.81
N VAL A 238 11.55 11.96 -33.78
CA VAL A 238 11.16 13.12 -32.94
C VAL A 238 12.38 13.92 -32.43
N TRP A 239 13.48 13.25 -32.09
CA TRP A 239 14.72 13.91 -31.67
C TRP A 239 15.42 14.68 -32.79
N GLN A 240 15.51 14.12 -33.99
CA GLN A 240 16.07 14.83 -35.15
C GLN A 240 15.25 16.09 -35.46
N PHE A 241 13.92 15.98 -35.43
CA PHE A 241 13.02 17.12 -35.57
C PHE A 241 13.29 18.20 -34.51
N LEU A 242 13.42 17.83 -33.23
CA LEU A 242 13.72 18.74 -32.13
C LEU A 242 15.12 19.39 -32.25
N LYS A 243 16.14 18.63 -32.68
CA LYS A 243 17.49 19.15 -32.94
C LYS A 243 17.47 20.19 -34.05
N HIS A 244 16.77 19.90 -35.15
CA HIS A 244 16.57 20.86 -36.24
C HIS A 244 15.79 22.09 -35.76
N TYR A 245 14.76 21.93 -34.90
CA TYR A 245 14.00 23.05 -34.34
C TYR A 245 14.87 23.96 -33.46
N LYS A 246 15.77 23.38 -32.67
CA LYS A 246 16.75 24.15 -31.90
C LYS A 246 17.68 24.96 -32.79
N ALA A 247 18.23 24.34 -33.84
CA ALA A 247 19.08 25.05 -34.80
C ALA A 247 18.33 26.19 -35.51
N LEU A 248 17.04 26.00 -35.79
CA LEU A 248 16.17 27.06 -36.32
C LEU A 248 15.99 28.18 -35.29
N ARG A 249 15.67 27.85 -34.03
CA ARG A 249 15.50 28.85 -32.95
C ARG A 249 16.77 29.67 -32.75
N GLU A 250 17.94 29.04 -32.69
CA GLU A 250 19.24 29.73 -32.56
C GLU A 250 19.50 30.69 -33.74
N LYS A 251 19.20 30.28 -34.97
CA LYS A 251 19.26 31.17 -36.15
C LYS A 251 18.28 32.34 -36.05
N LEU A 252 17.06 32.10 -35.54
CA LEU A 252 16.03 33.13 -35.36
C LEU A 252 16.35 34.11 -34.21
N THR A 253 17.18 33.73 -33.24
CA THR A 253 17.52 34.60 -32.09
C THR A 253 18.60 35.64 -32.43
N GLY A 254 19.11 35.67 -33.68
CA GLY A 254 20.15 36.59 -34.14
C GLY A 254 20.04 37.03 -35.61
N ALA A 255 18.89 36.86 -36.25
CA ALA A 255 18.67 37.22 -37.66
C ALA A 255 17.61 38.32 -37.83
N ASP A 256 17.84 39.26 -38.76
CA ASP A 256 16.90 40.34 -39.10
C ASP A 256 15.68 39.88 -39.94
N VAL A 257 15.70 38.64 -40.46
CA VAL A 257 14.63 38.07 -41.28
C VAL A 257 14.26 36.67 -40.78
N VAL A 258 12.98 36.46 -40.51
CA VAL A 258 12.39 35.21 -40.03
C VAL A 258 12.00 34.32 -41.22
N ASP A 259 12.45 33.06 -41.23
CA ASP A 259 12.05 32.07 -42.25
C ASP A 259 10.63 31.53 -41.96
N GLU A 260 9.63 32.18 -42.56
CA GLU A 260 8.21 31.83 -42.40
C GLU A 260 7.87 30.41 -42.85
N ASN A 261 8.54 29.90 -43.89
CA ASN A 261 8.29 28.54 -44.40
C ASN A 261 8.81 27.48 -43.42
N ALA A 262 9.99 27.72 -42.83
CA ALA A 262 10.52 26.83 -41.80
C ALA A 262 9.66 26.81 -40.54
N LEU A 263 9.09 27.96 -40.14
CA LEU A 263 8.14 28.08 -39.04
C LEU A 263 6.82 27.36 -39.32
N LYS A 264 6.26 27.53 -40.52
CA LYS A 264 5.04 26.83 -40.94
C LYS A 264 5.26 25.32 -40.96
N GLY A 265 6.39 24.85 -41.50
CA GLY A 265 6.75 23.43 -41.48
C GLY A 265 6.89 22.86 -40.07
N VAL A 266 7.39 23.65 -39.11
CA VAL A 266 7.44 23.26 -37.68
C VAL A 266 6.04 23.13 -37.09
N GLN A 267 5.16 24.11 -37.35
CA GLN A 267 3.78 24.08 -36.85
C GLN A 267 3.01 22.87 -37.40
N GLU A 268 3.14 22.58 -38.70
CA GLU A 268 2.51 21.42 -39.34
C GLU A 268 3.06 20.10 -38.77
N THR A 269 4.38 20.00 -38.56
CA THR A 269 4.98 18.81 -37.96
C THR A 269 4.52 18.61 -36.50
N LEU A 270 4.41 19.69 -35.72
CA LEU A 270 3.91 19.65 -34.34
C LEU A 270 2.46 19.18 -34.26
N LEU A 271 1.58 19.68 -35.14
CA LEU A 271 0.17 19.27 -35.20
C LEU A 271 0.02 17.77 -35.51
N ILE A 272 0.85 17.23 -36.40
CA ILE A 272 0.86 15.80 -36.71
C ILE A 272 1.36 15.00 -35.51
N LEU A 273 2.45 15.44 -34.88
CA LEU A 273 3.02 14.77 -33.70
C LEU A 273 2.01 14.75 -32.55
N GLU A 274 1.41 15.90 -32.22
CA GLU A 274 0.38 16.01 -31.18
C GLU A 274 -0.74 15.01 -31.45
N LYS A 275 -1.32 15.00 -32.65
CA LYS A 275 -2.40 14.08 -33.01
C LYS A 275 -1.99 12.60 -32.90
N LYS A 276 -0.73 12.28 -33.22
CA LYS A 276 -0.17 10.92 -33.18
C LYS A 276 0.01 10.40 -31.75
N VAL A 277 0.51 11.24 -30.85
CA VAL A 277 0.84 10.82 -29.47
C VAL A 277 -0.20 11.19 -28.43
N GLU A 278 -1.20 12.02 -28.75
CA GLU A 278 -2.16 12.58 -27.79
C GLU A 278 -2.79 11.51 -26.90
N LYS A 279 -3.36 10.45 -27.49
CA LYS A 279 -4.05 9.40 -26.73
C LYS A 279 -3.11 8.59 -25.86
N TYR A 280 -1.90 8.34 -26.37
CA TYR A 280 -0.87 7.61 -25.65
C TYR A 280 -0.32 8.43 -24.47
N VAL A 281 -0.03 9.71 -24.68
CA VAL A 281 0.37 10.65 -23.61
C VAL A 281 -0.74 10.78 -22.56
N LYS A 282 -2.00 10.92 -22.98
CA LYS A 282 -3.15 10.94 -22.05
C LYS A 282 -3.23 9.68 -21.20
N ALA A 283 -3.00 8.49 -21.78
CA ALA A 283 -2.99 7.24 -21.03
C ALA A 283 -1.81 7.15 -20.04
N ILE A 284 -0.63 7.68 -20.39
CA ILE A 284 0.51 7.79 -19.47
C ILE A 284 0.20 8.73 -18.30
N VAL A 285 -0.39 9.89 -18.58
CA VAL A 285 -0.80 10.86 -17.55
C VAL A 285 -1.89 10.27 -16.66
N GLU A 286 -2.88 9.59 -17.22
CA GLU A 286 -3.92 8.89 -16.46
C GLU A 286 -3.31 7.87 -15.48
N LEU A 287 -2.34 7.06 -15.91
CA LEU A 287 -1.62 6.16 -15.01
C LEU A 287 -0.85 6.90 -13.90
N ALA A 288 -0.25 8.05 -14.23
CA ALA A 288 0.36 8.91 -13.25
C ALA A 288 -0.68 9.44 -12.24
N GLU A 289 -1.91 9.77 -12.65
CA GLU A 289 -2.96 10.14 -11.69
C GLU A 289 -3.29 8.98 -10.73
N TYR A 290 -3.19 7.73 -11.18
CA TYR A 290 -3.25 6.53 -10.33
C TYR A 290 -1.94 6.20 -9.60
N GLY A 291 -0.95 7.10 -9.60
CA GLY A 291 0.29 6.96 -8.85
C GLY A 291 1.23 5.91 -9.45
N ILE A 292 1.01 5.52 -10.69
CA ILE A 292 1.81 4.54 -11.42
C ILE A 292 2.71 5.30 -12.40
N ALA A 293 3.99 4.96 -12.41
CA ALA A 293 4.95 5.43 -13.39
C ALA A 293 5.32 4.28 -14.32
N VAL A 294 4.99 4.45 -15.59
CA VAL A 294 5.47 3.59 -16.68
C VAL A 294 6.85 4.09 -17.18
N PRO A 295 7.61 3.29 -17.96
CA PRO A 295 8.96 3.66 -18.39
C PRO A 295 9.02 5.03 -19.08
N GLU A 296 8.02 5.38 -19.87
CA GLU A 296 7.90 6.66 -20.57
C GLU A 296 7.84 7.83 -19.60
N PHE A 297 7.05 7.70 -18.54
CA PHE A 297 6.95 8.72 -17.48
C PHE A 297 8.26 8.81 -16.70
N ALA A 298 8.82 7.67 -16.30
CA ALA A 298 10.04 7.61 -15.50
C ALA A 298 11.29 8.11 -16.24
N LEU A 299 11.33 7.94 -17.57
CA LEU A 299 12.41 8.40 -18.43
C LEU A 299 12.23 9.84 -18.90
N SER A 300 11.17 10.54 -18.46
CA SER A 300 10.87 11.95 -18.77
C SER A 300 11.09 12.87 -17.55
N PRO A 301 12.34 13.33 -17.27
CA PRO A 301 12.67 14.34 -16.25
C PRO A 301 12.04 15.71 -16.51
N ASP A 302 12.04 16.53 -15.46
CA ASP A 302 11.66 17.95 -15.49
C ASP A 302 12.53 18.79 -16.45
N ASP A 303 13.78 18.34 -16.71
CA ASP A 303 14.59 18.84 -17.82
C ASP A 303 14.11 18.22 -19.14
N VAL A 304 13.36 19.01 -19.90
CA VAL A 304 12.79 18.69 -21.21
C VAL A 304 13.81 18.03 -22.15
N TYR A 305 15.10 18.36 -22.03
CA TYR A 305 16.14 17.89 -22.95
C TYR A 305 16.71 16.52 -22.56
N ALA A 306 17.04 16.29 -21.29
CA ALA A 306 17.55 15.00 -20.80
C ALA A 306 16.49 13.89 -20.83
N GLY A 307 15.21 14.25 -20.88
CA GLY A 307 14.11 13.30 -21.01
C GLY A 307 13.82 12.81 -22.41
N THR A 308 14.12 13.64 -23.41
CA THR A 308 13.83 13.29 -24.80
C THR A 308 14.72 12.15 -25.30
N GLU A 309 16.01 12.12 -24.93
CA GLU A 309 16.95 11.07 -25.37
C GLU A 309 16.64 9.71 -24.72
N ALA A 310 16.41 9.68 -23.41
CA ALA A 310 16.12 8.46 -22.67
C ALA A 310 14.77 7.85 -23.09
N PHE A 311 13.76 8.69 -23.31
CA PHE A 311 12.48 8.29 -23.89
C PHE A 311 12.65 7.70 -25.29
N GLN A 312 13.40 8.37 -26.17
CA GLN A 312 13.66 7.85 -27.52
C GLN A 312 14.41 6.52 -27.49
N ALA A 313 15.41 6.37 -26.61
CA ALA A 313 16.15 5.12 -26.47
C ALA A 313 15.25 3.96 -26.03
N TYR A 314 14.23 4.23 -25.20
CA TYR A 314 13.21 3.27 -24.82
C TYR A 314 12.26 2.95 -25.99
N CYS A 315 11.77 3.96 -26.71
CA CYS A 315 10.96 3.74 -27.92
C CYS A 315 11.69 2.86 -28.96
N ALA A 316 12.97 3.17 -29.22
CA ALA A 316 13.81 2.38 -30.13
C ALA A 316 14.00 0.94 -29.63
N LEU A 317 14.22 0.76 -28.32
CA LEU A 317 14.30 -0.57 -27.71
C LEU A 317 13.02 -1.40 -27.95
N LEU A 318 11.83 -0.79 -27.79
CA LEU A 318 10.57 -1.48 -28.03
C LEU A 318 10.45 -1.95 -29.49
N THR A 319 10.76 -1.06 -30.44
CA THR A 319 10.70 -1.38 -31.88
C THR A 319 11.72 -2.45 -32.27
N GLU A 320 12.97 -2.32 -31.82
CA GLU A 320 14.05 -3.28 -32.11
C GLU A 320 13.75 -4.66 -31.52
N ARG A 321 13.15 -4.71 -30.32
CA ARG A 321 12.75 -5.97 -29.66
C ARG A 321 11.62 -6.66 -30.42
N ALA A 322 10.56 -5.94 -30.79
CA ALA A 322 9.46 -6.49 -31.56
C ALA A 322 9.92 -7.05 -32.92
N ALA A 323 10.87 -6.36 -33.58
CA ALA A 323 11.45 -6.84 -34.84
C ALA A 323 12.31 -8.10 -34.65
N LEU A 324 13.07 -8.18 -33.55
CA LEU A 324 13.89 -9.34 -33.22
C LEU A 324 13.03 -10.57 -32.87
N GLU A 325 11.95 -10.41 -32.11
CA GLU A 325 11.01 -11.48 -31.76
C GLU A 325 10.39 -12.11 -33.03
N LYS A 326 9.89 -11.28 -33.95
CA LYS A 326 9.40 -11.75 -35.26
C LYS A 326 10.43 -12.55 -36.05
N ARG A 327 11.70 -12.13 -36.02
CA ARG A 327 12.80 -12.83 -36.69
C ARG A 327 13.14 -14.16 -36.01
N ILE A 328 13.10 -14.22 -34.68
CA ILE A 328 13.30 -15.46 -33.93
C ILE A 328 12.19 -16.46 -34.27
N ASP A 329 10.93 -16.01 -34.25
CA ASP A 329 9.77 -16.86 -34.57
C ASP A 329 9.79 -17.37 -36.01
N ALA A 330 10.14 -16.50 -36.97
CA ALA A 330 10.30 -16.90 -38.37
C ALA A 330 11.40 -17.97 -38.51
N ARG A 331 12.56 -17.75 -37.89
CA ARG A 331 13.69 -18.68 -37.94
C ARG A 331 13.40 -20.02 -37.25
N TYR A 332 12.66 -19.98 -36.16
CA TYR A 332 12.20 -21.19 -35.46
C TYR A 332 11.17 -21.95 -36.30
N SER A 333 10.22 -21.25 -36.92
CA SER A 333 9.22 -21.86 -37.81
C SER A 333 9.84 -22.51 -39.04
N GLU A 334 10.84 -21.86 -39.67
CA GLU A 334 11.66 -22.45 -40.74
C GLU A 334 12.31 -23.76 -40.28
N TRP A 335 12.90 -23.78 -39.09
CA TRP A 335 13.53 -24.97 -38.54
C TRP A 335 12.55 -26.11 -38.26
N VAL A 336 11.42 -25.80 -37.60
CA VAL A 336 10.36 -26.78 -37.31
C VAL A 336 9.84 -27.38 -38.61
N SER A 337 9.64 -26.56 -39.64
CA SER A 337 9.24 -27.01 -40.97
C SER A 337 10.30 -27.91 -41.61
N ALA A 338 11.57 -27.50 -41.60
CA ALA A 338 12.68 -28.24 -42.20
C ALA A 338 12.96 -29.60 -41.51
N THR A 339 12.61 -29.73 -40.22
CA THR A 339 12.86 -30.94 -39.43
C THR A 339 11.61 -31.75 -39.11
N ALA A 340 10.44 -31.32 -39.61
CA ALA A 340 9.13 -31.86 -39.24
C ALA A 340 8.92 -31.95 -37.71
N GLY A 341 9.53 -31.04 -36.94
CA GLY A 341 9.51 -31.02 -35.47
C GLY A 341 10.27 -32.17 -34.78
N LYS A 342 11.09 -32.95 -35.51
CA LYS A 342 11.77 -34.15 -34.98
C LYS A 342 13.16 -33.88 -34.41
N ALA A 343 13.68 -32.66 -34.55
CA ALA A 343 15.02 -32.31 -34.08
C ALA A 343 15.04 -30.98 -33.31
N ALA A 344 15.77 -30.96 -32.19
CA ALA A 344 16.02 -29.74 -31.45
C ALA A 344 16.91 -28.79 -32.29
N PRO A 345 16.65 -27.46 -32.25
CA PRO A 345 17.45 -26.50 -33.00
C PRO A 345 18.91 -26.47 -32.53
N PRO A 346 19.90 -26.55 -33.45
CA PRO A 346 21.31 -26.41 -33.09
C PRO A 346 21.59 -24.98 -32.64
N GLY A 347 22.31 -24.81 -31.53
CA GLY A 347 22.58 -23.47 -30.94
C GLY A 347 23.23 -22.48 -31.90
N ALA A 348 24.08 -22.97 -32.83
CA ALA A 348 24.72 -22.16 -33.86
C ALA A 348 23.71 -21.46 -34.81
N LEU A 349 22.52 -22.05 -35.03
CA LEU A 349 21.48 -21.49 -35.89
C LEU A 349 20.92 -20.16 -35.36
N PHE A 350 20.99 -19.98 -34.03
CA PHE A 350 20.44 -18.81 -33.34
C PHE A 350 21.53 -17.89 -32.78
N ALA A 351 22.82 -18.21 -32.91
CA ALA A 351 23.91 -17.47 -32.27
C ALA A 351 23.87 -15.94 -32.54
N GLY A 352 23.69 -15.52 -33.80
CA GLY A 352 23.56 -14.09 -34.12
C GLY A 352 22.28 -13.43 -33.57
N LEU A 353 21.19 -14.19 -33.44
CA LEU A 353 19.95 -13.72 -32.79
C LEU A 353 20.14 -13.60 -31.27
N GLN A 354 20.95 -14.48 -30.66
CA GLN A 354 21.32 -14.38 -29.25
C GLN A 354 22.09 -13.12 -28.95
N ASP A 355 23.08 -12.77 -29.78
CA ASP A 355 23.92 -11.60 -29.51
C ASP A 355 23.12 -10.31 -29.63
N GLN A 356 22.21 -10.22 -30.61
CA GLN A 356 21.27 -9.10 -30.71
C GLN A 356 20.31 -9.06 -29.52
N TRP A 357 19.76 -10.20 -29.10
CA TRP A 357 18.90 -10.30 -27.92
C TRP A 357 19.64 -9.83 -26.65
N ARG A 358 20.92 -10.21 -26.48
CA ARG A 358 21.77 -9.78 -25.35
C ARG A 358 22.01 -8.27 -25.37
N ALA A 359 22.33 -7.71 -26.54
CA ALA A 359 22.56 -6.28 -26.69
C ALA A 359 21.32 -5.46 -26.32
N LEU A 360 20.13 -5.85 -26.83
CA LEU A 360 18.86 -5.20 -26.49
C LEU A 360 18.55 -5.28 -25.01
N ASN A 361 18.74 -6.45 -24.39
CA ASN A 361 18.48 -6.61 -22.97
C ASN A 361 19.46 -5.82 -22.08
N THR A 362 20.72 -5.70 -22.48
CA THR A 362 21.69 -4.86 -21.77
C THR A 362 21.24 -3.39 -21.81
N ARG A 363 20.79 -2.92 -22.98
CA ARG A 363 20.22 -1.58 -23.14
C ARG A 363 18.94 -1.39 -22.32
N ALA A 364 18.06 -2.39 -22.30
CA ALA A 364 16.83 -2.39 -21.49
C ALA A 364 17.14 -2.24 -20.00
N GLU A 365 18.11 -2.99 -19.48
CA GLU A 365 18.53 -2.93 -18.09
C GLU A 365 19.13 -1.57 -17.72
N GLN A 366 19.94 -0.98 -18.60
CA GLN A 366 20.47 0.38 -18.40
C GLN A 366 19.35 1.44 -18.31
N LEU A 367 18.37 1.36 -19.21
CA LEU A 367 17.21 2.25 -19.21
C LEU A 367 16.35 2.05 -17.96
N LYS A 368 16.12 0.79 -17.56
CA LYS A 368 15.39 0.45 -16.35
C LYS A 368 16.04 1.03 -15.10
N ASN A 369 17.35 0.82 -14.93
CA ASN A 369 18.10 1.38 -13.80
C ASN A 369 18.03 2.91 -13.75
N THR A 370 18.09 3.56 -14.91
CA THR A 370 17.93 5.01 -15.03
C THR A 370 16.53 5.47 -14.61
N ALA A 371 15.50 4.78 -15.10
CA ALA A 371 14.10 5.05 -14.76
C ALA A 371 13.83 4.85 -13.25
N GLU A 372 14.32 3.76 -12.67
CA GLU A 372 14.18 3.47 -11.24
C GLU A 372 14.86 4.52 -10.37
N ALA A 373 16.08 4.94 -10.73
CA ALA A 373 16.79 6.00 -10.02
C ALA A 373 16.00 7.32 -10.04
N ARG A 374 15.38 7.67 -11.17
CA ARG A 374 14.56 8.88 -11.32
C ARG A 374 13.29 8.82 -10.48
N ILE A 375 12.53 7.72 -10.58
CA ILE A 375 11.28 7.56 -9.79
C ILE A 375 11.54 7.50 -8.29
N ARG A 376 12.71 6.98 -7.86
CA ARG A 376 13.08 6.96 -6.44
C ARG A 376 13.11 8.35 -5.80
N HIS A 377 13.45 9.38 -6.57
CA HIS A 377 13.54 10.77 -6.11
C HIS A 377 12.37 11.63 -6.60
N ALA A 378 11.46 11.08 -7.41
CA ALA A 378 10.31 11.80 -7.91
C ALA A 378 9.29 12.06 -6.80
N MET A 379 8.81 13.29 -6.72
CA MET A 379 7.77 13.70 -5.80
C MET A 379 6.52 14.13 -6.59
N PRO A 380 5.34 13.57 -6.31
CA PRO A 380 5.10 12.53 -5.31
C PRO A 380 5.64 11.15 -5.78
N PRO A 381 5.97 10.22 -4.85
CA PRO A 381 6.48 8.90 -5.21
C PRO A 381 5.50 8.12 -6.09
N ARG A 382 5.97 7.26 -6.98
CA ARG A 382 5.09 6.49 -7.87
C ARG A 382 5.49 5.02 -7.86
N LEU A 383 4.52 4.13 -8.05
CA LEU A 383 4.80 2.73 -8.33
C LEU A 383 5.40 2.64 -9.73
N PHE A 384 6.70 2.37 -9.81
CA PHE A 384 7.33 2.11 -11.09
C PHE A 384 6.96 0.71 -11.60
N VAL A 385 6.49 0.63 -12.85
CA VAL A 385 6.11 -0.62 -13.51
C VAL A 385 6.89 -0.74 -14.81
N TRP A 386 7.96 -1.52 -14.79
CA TRP A 386 8.80 -1.76 -15.98
C TRP A 386 8.15 -2.70 -17.00
N GLU A 387 7.36 -3.68 -16.53
CA GLU A 387 6.61 -4.64 -17.35
C GLU A 387 5.10 -4.46 -17.11
N PRO A 388 4.47 -3.51 -17.83
CA PRO A 388 3.06 -3.16 -17.64
C PRO A 388 2.08 -4.31 -17.85
N GLU A 389 2.46 -5.33 -18.63
CA GLU A 389 1.68 -6.53 -18.93
C GLU A 389 1.46 -7.41 -17.69
N ASN A 390 2.39 -7.35 -16.74
CA ASN A 390 2.36 -8.13 -15.50
C ASN A 390 1.65 -7.40 -14.35
N TYR A 391 1.18 -6.17 -14.58
CA TYR A 391 0.50 -5.38 -13.56
C TYR A 391 -0.79 -6.06 -13.10
N LYS A 392 -0.93 -6.22 -11.79
CA LYS A 392 -2.16 -6.71 -11.15
C LYS A 392 -2.75 -5.60 -10.28
N PRO A 393 -4.09 -5.47 -10.23
CA PRO A 393 -4.70 -4.54 -9.28
C PRO A 393 -4.34 -4.97 -7.86
N LYS A 394 -4.04 -3.98 -7.03
CA LYS A 394 -3.73 -4.21 -5.63
C LYS A 394 -4.97 -4.65 -4.85
N ALA A 395 -4.92 -5.84 -4.26
CA ALA A 395 -5.96 -6.34 -3.37
C ALA A 395 -6.04 -5.50 -2.08
N LEU A 396 -7.23 -5.49 -1.47
CA LEU A 396 -7.42 -4.84 -0.18
C LEU A 396 -6.76 -5.68 0.91
N GLU A 397 -6.00 -5.04 1.78
CA GLU A 397 -5.19 -5.69 2.81
C GLU A 397 -5.92 -5.82 4.14
N ARG A 398 -6.57 -4.71 4.53
CA ARG A 398 -7.27 -4.54 5.79
C ARG A 398 -8.43 -3.59 5.58
N LEU A 399 -9.58 -3.94 6.13
CA LEU A 399 -10.73 -3.06 6.25
C LEU A 399 -10.64 -2.32 7.58
N ALA A 400 -10.81 -1.02 7.60
CA ALA A 400 -11.00 -0.30 8.87
C ALA A 400 -12.48 -0.37 9.26
N LYS A 401 -12.80 -0.60 10.54
CA LYS A 401 -14.17 -0.46 11.04
C LYS A 401 -14.61 1.01 11.01
N SER A 402 -15.91 1.24 10.86
CA SER A 402 -16.52 2.57 10.87
C SER A 402 -16.25 3.35 12.17
N ASN A 403 -16.15 2.64 13.30
CA ASN A 403 -15.85 3.18 14.62
C ASN A 403 -14.35 3.28 14.94
N PHE A 404 -13.48 3.29 13.93
CA PHE A 404 -12.05 3.53 14.11
C PHE A 404 -11.84 4.78 14.99
N PRO A 405 -11.10 4.69 16.11
CA PRO A 405 -11.11 5.75 17.12
C PRO A 405 -10.11 6.89 16.85
N LEU A 406 -9.21 6.75 15.89
CA LEU A 406 -8.23 7.79 15.57
C LEU A 406 -8.86 8.91 14.74
N ARG A 407 -8.57 10.17 15.08
CA ARG A 407 -8.87 11.32 14.23
C ARG A 407 -7.61 12.12 13.97
N GLU A 408 -7.44 12.52 12.72
CA GLU A 408 -6.35 13.38 12.26
C GLU A 408 -6.89 14.77 11.93
N LEU A 409 -6.32 15.79 12.56
CA LEU A 409 -6.76 17.18 12.46
C LEU A 409 -5.58 18.15 12.35
N SER A 410 -5.79 19.24 11.63
CA SER A 410 -4.87 20.39 11.63
C SER A 410 -5.49 21.55 12.38
N SER A 411 -4.69 22.29 13.16
CA SER A 411 -5.14 23.40 14.01
C SER A 411 -4.32 24.64 13.69
N ALA A 412 -4.97 25.79 13.65
CA ALA A 412 -4.30 27.08 13.48
C ALA A 412 -3.45 27.50 14.69
N SER A 413 -3.82 27.05 15.90
CA SER A 413 -3.07 27.32 17.13
C SER A 413 -1.87 26.38 17.34
N SER A 414 -1.85 25.21 16.68
CA SER A 414 -0.77 24.22 16.79
C SER A 414 0.47 24.60 15.97
N THR A 415 1.64 24.19 16.47
CA THR A 415 2.91 24.24 15.71
C THR A 415 3.11 23.02 14.82
N SER A 416 2.37 21.93 15.08
CA SER A 416 2.43 20.70 14.28
C SER A 416 1.47 20.80 13.09
N MET A 417 1.90 20.36 11.91
CA MET A 417 1.06 20.37 10.69
C MET A 417 -0.23 19.56 10.88
N LEU A 418 -0.10 18.38 11.50
CA LEU A 418 -1.18 17.47 11.84
C LEU A 418 -1.07 17.06 13.31
N ASN A 419 -2.21 16.85 13.94
CA ASN A 419 -2.36 16.34 15.30
C ASN A 419 -3.30 15.14 15.23
N HIS A 420 -3.07 14.18 16.12
CA HIS A 420 -3.85 12.95 16.17
C HIS A 420 -4.46 12.80 17.55
N ILE A 421 -5.74 12.45 17.60
CA ILE A 421 -6.46 12.17 18.85
C ILE A 421 -7.06 10.77 18.79
N SER A 422 -7.22 10.14 19.96
CA SER A 422 -7.99 8.91 20.11
C SER A 422 -9.31 9.25 20.79
N LEU A 423 -10.43 8.99 20.11
CA LEU A 423 -11.76 9.20 20.67
C LEU A 423 -12.00 8.35 21.93
N LYS A 424 -11.29 7.22 22.10
CA LYS A 424 -11.34 6.45 23.35
C LYS A 424 -10.69 7.17 24.52
N TYR A 425 -9.56 7.85 24.28
CA TYR A 425 -8.91 8.63 25.33
C TYR A 425 -9.72 9.87 25.65
N LEU A 426 -10.18 10.58 24.61
CA LEU A 426 -11.08 11.71 24.76
C LEU A 426 -12.34 11.33 25.56
N ALA A 427 -12.99 10.20 25.25
CA ALA A 427 -14.20 9.75 25.94
C ALA A 427 -13.99 9.42 27.43
N ARG A 428 -12.79 9.00 27.85
CA ARG A 428 -12.47 8.78 29.28
C ARG A 428 -12.45 10.09 30.07
N GLU A 429 -12.18 11.20 29.40
CA GLU A 429 -12.02 12.52 30.00
C GLU A 429 -13.26 13.39 29.79
N THR A 430 -14.04 13.10 28.75
CA THR A 430 -15.14 13.95 28.30
C THR A 430 -16.41 13.12 28.06
N SER A 431 -17.27 13.10 29.09
CA SER A 431 -18.68 12.64 29.12
C SER A 431 -19.01 11.18 28.71
N ASN A 432 -20.01 10.61 29.39
CA ASN A 432 -20.56 9.28 29.08
C ASN A 432 -21.20 9.19 27.67
N THR A 433 -21.60 10.31 27.07
CA THR A 433 -22.28 10.36 25.78
C THR A 433 -21.39 9.98 24.60
N LEU A 434 -20.13 10.43 24.58
CA LEU A 434 -19.17 10.03 23.54
C LEU A 434 -18.84 8.53 23.69
N THR A 435 -18.75 8.03 24.91
CA THR A 435 -18.55 6.60 25.19
C THR A 435 -19.71 5.75 24.64
N GLN A 436 -20.95 6.16 24.89
CA GLN A 436 -22.14 5.49 24.34
C GLN A 436 -22.15 5.54 22.81
N ALA A 437 -21.93 6.71 22.21
CA ALA A 437 -21.90 6.85 20.75
C ALA A 437 -20.83 5.97 20.08
N LEU A 438 -19.67 5.78 20.72
CA LEU A 438 -18.62 4.88 20.22
C LEU A 438 -19.01 3.39 20.32
N ASN A 439 -19.76 3.02 21.36
CA ASN A 439 -20.25 1.65 21.57
C ASN A 439 -21.42 1.31 20.61
N ASP A 440 -22.26 2.28 20.30
CA ASP A 440 -23.43 2.10 19.41
C ASP A 440 -23.04 1.96 17.93
N LEU A 441 -21.83 2.37 17.55
CA LEU A 441 -21.34 2.20 16.18
C LEU A 441 -21.01 0.73 15.91
N LYS A 442 -21.83 0.12 15.03
CA LYS A 442 -21.62 -1.24 14.53
C LYS A 442 -20.19 -1.42 14.01
N ALA A 443 -19.57 -2.56 14.35
CA ALA A 443 -18.22 -2.96 13.93
C ALA A 443 -18.10 -3.32 12.42
N MET A 444 -18.94 -2.72 11.57
CA MET A 444 -18.91 -2.91 10.13
C MET A 444 -17.74 -2.15 9.49
N PRO A 445 -17.26 -2.58 8.33
CA PRO A 445 -16.25 -1.86 7.57
C PRO A 445 -16.70 -0.44 7.25
N LYS A 446 -15.77 0.50 7.36
CA LYS A 446 -15.95 1.89 6.98
C LYS A 446 -16.29 1.95 5.48
N PRO A 447 -17.29 2.73 5.05
CA PRO A 447 -17.54 2.94 3.63
C PRO A 447 -16.32 3.54 2.92
N MET A 448 -16.03 3.11 1.70
CA MET A 448 -15.03 3.72 0.80
C MET A 448 -15.54 5.02 0.16
N SER A 449 -16.54 5.66 0.75
CA SER A 449 -17.14 6.86 0.18
C SER A 449 -16.09 7.95 -0.01
N ASN A 450 -16.08 8.54 -1.20
CA ASN A 450 -15.28 9.71 -1.49
C ASN A 450 -15.87 10.98 -0.87
N ALA A 451 -17.05 10.90 -0.25
CA ALA A 451 -17.66 12.01 0.48
C ALA A 451 -16.99 12.20 1.85
N ALA A 452 -17.14 13.40 2.41
CA ALA A 452 -16.85 13.68 3.80
C ALA A 452 -17.43 12.60 4.73
N ASP A 453 -16.62 12.10 5.66
CA ASP A 453 -17.09 11.22 6.71
C ASP A 453 -18.09 11.98 7.60
N GLU A 454 -19.31 11.45 7.77
CA GLU A 454 -20.30 12.07 8.66
C GLU A 454 -19.81 12.08 10.12
N ASP A 455 -19.07 11.03 10.52
CA ASP A 455 -18.45 10.87 11.84
C ASP A 455 -19.29 11.50 12.97
N ARG A 456 -20.52 10.98 13.12
CA ARG A 456 -21.54 11.59 13.99
C ARG A 456 -21.08 11.67 15.44
N ALA A 457 -20.40 10.64 15.94
CA ALA A 457 -19.92 10.59 17.32
C ALA A 457 -19.03 11.81 17.64
N PHE A 458 -18.06 12.13 16.79
CA PHE A 458 -17.18 13.28 17.02
C PHE A 458 -17.86 14.61 16.67
N SER A 459 -18.62 14.65 15.57
CA SER A 459 -19.35 15.84 15.14
C SER A 459 -20.38 16.32 16.18
N ASP A 460 -21.12 15.40 16.78
CA ASP A 460 -22.14 15.72 17.77
C ASP A 460 -21.51 16.09 19.12
N TRP A 461 -20.38 15.47 19.48
CA TRP A 461 -19.57 15.90 20.62
C TRP A 461 -19.03 17.33 20.44
N LEU A 462 -18.50 17.67 19.26
CA LEU A 462 -18.05 19.02 18.93
C LEU A 462 -19.19 20.05 19.04
N LYS A 463 -20.35 19.75 18.44
CA LYS A 463 -21.54 20.62 18.52
C LYS A 463 -22.03 20.80 19.96
N ALA A 464 -22.08 19.73 20.74
CA ALA A 464 -22.48 19.76 22.14
C ALA A 464 -21.52 20.62 22.99
N GLY A 465 -20.23 20.67 22.63
CA GLY A 465 -19.24 21.55 23.23
C GLY A 465 -19.21 22.99 22.68
N GLY A 466 -20.15 23.35 21.80
CA GLY A 466 -20.29 24.70 21.25
C GLY A 466 -19.40 25.01 20.04
N ALA A 467 -18.81 24.00 19.40
CA ALA A 467 -18.11 24.21 18.13
C ALA A 467 -19.08 24.53 16.99
N HIS A 468 -18.64 25.34 16.03
CA HIS A 468 -19.41 25.70 14.85
C HIS A 468 -18.80 25.09 13.59
N PRO A 469 -19.52 24.21 12.86
CA PRO A 469 -19.04 23.66 11.59
C PRO A 469 -19.14 24.69 10.47
N LEU A 470 -18.15 24.73 9.59
CA LEU A 470 -18.25 25.46 8.32
C LEU A 470 -18.66 24.52 7.18
N ALA A 471 -19.13 25.11 6.08
CA ALA A 471 -19.44 24.36 4.87
C ALA A 471 -18.18 23.64 4.35
N GLU A 472 -18.36 22.42 3.84
CA GLU A 472 -17.28 21.65 3.20
C GLU A 472 -16.75 22.37 1.95
N LYS A 473 -17.65 23.01 1.20
CA LYS A 473 -17.36 23.76 -0.02
C LYS A 473 -17.76 25.23 0.12
N GLY A 474 -16.98 26.11 -0.48
CA GLY A 474 -17.25 27.54 -0.55
C GLY A 474 -16.39 28.23 -1.60
N PRO A 475 -16.38 29.57 -1.65
CA PRO A 475 -15.70 30.34 -2.71
C PRO A 475 -14.16 30.31 -2.60
N TRP A 476 -13.61 29.60 -1.61
CA TRP A 476 -12.18 29.47 -1.35
C TRP A 476 -11.50 28.36 -2.17
N PHE A 477 -12.09 27.95 -3.28
CA PHE A 477 -11.48 27.07 -4.27
C PHE A 477 -11.41 27.79 -5.62
N ASP A 478 -10.30 27.66 -6.34
CA ASP A 478 -10.18 28.20 -7.69
C ASP A 478 -10.84 27.28 -8.75
N SER A 479 -10.77 27.68 -10.03
CA SER A 479 -11.34 26.91 -11.15
C SER A 479 -10.70 25.54 -11.36
N LEU A 480 -9.51 25.32 -10.79
CA LEU A 480 -8.83 24.03 -10.80
C LEU A 480 -9.17 23.20 -9.56
N GLY A 481 -9.87 23.75 -8.57
CA GLY A 481 -10.22 23.06 -7.32
C GLY A 481 -9.12 23.12 -6.26
N LEU A 482 -8.15 24.03 -6.38
CA LEU A 482 -7.10 24.25 -5.39
C LEU A 482 -7.59 25.21 -4.29
N PHE A 483 -7.24 24.93 -3.04
CA PHE A 483 -7.63 25.74 -1.90
C PHE A 483 -6.90 27.09 -1.86
N GLN A 484 -7.65 28.16 -1.59
CA GLN A 484 -7.19 29.55 -1.56
C GLN A 484 -7.34 30.11 -0.13
N PRO A 485 -6.28 30.05 0.72
CA PRO A 485 -6.38 30.41 2.13
C PRO A 485 -6.80 31.86 2.38
N ASP A 486 -6.30 32.80 1.58
CA ASP A 486 -6.62 34.23 1.77
C ASP A 486 -8.12 34.49 1.56
N ILE A 487 -8.71 33.88 0.52
CA ILE A 487 -10.15 33.93 0.28
C ILE A 487 -10.90 33.30 1.45
N PHE A 488 -10.45 32.13 1.93
CA PHE A 488 -11.08 31.46 3.09
C PHE A 488 -11.07 32.34 4.35
N PHE A 489 -9.93 32.95 4.69
CA PHE A 489 -9.83 33.81 5.87
C PHE A 489 -10.67 35.08 5.74
N ASP A 490 -10.80 35.64 4.54
CA ASP A 490 -11.67 36.79 4.30
C ASP A 490 -13.15 36.42 4.39
N GLU A 491 -13.56 35.22 3.95
CA GLU A 491 -14.92 34.72 4.14
C GLU A 491 -15.29 34.54 5.62
N LEU A 492 -14.36 34.09 6.47
CA LEU A 492 -14.59 34.04 7.93
C LEU A 492 -14.93 35.43 8.49
N LYS A 493 -14.18 36.46 8.08
CA LYS A 493 -14.43 37.84 8.49
C LYS A 493 -15.76 38.37 7.96
N LYS A 494 -16.10 38.10 6.68
CA LYS A 494 -17.40 38.48 6.09
C LYS A 494 -18.58 37.82 6.80
N ALA A 495 -18.40 36.59 7.26
CA ALA A 495 -19.37 35.87 8.09
C ALA A 495 -19.41 36.34 9.55
N ASN A 496 -18.67 37.41 9.91
CA ASN A 496 -18.58 37.98 11.24
C ASN A 496 -18.00 37.00 12.29
N PHE A 497 -17.12 36.08 11.88
CA PHE A 497 -16.39 35.21 12.80
C PHE A 497 -15.00 35.79 13.12
N THR A 498 -14.68 35.85 14.41
CA THR A 498 -13.36 36.20 14.93
C THR A 498 -12.70 34.94 15.51
N VAL A 499 -11.46 34.64 15.13
CA VAL A 499 -10.72 33.47 15.60
C VAL A 499 -9.38 33.92 16.18
N ASP A 500 -9.22 33.82 17.49
CA ASP A 500 -8.04 34.37 18.20
C ASP A 500 -6.72 33.79 17.66
N SER A 501 -6.69 32.51 17.26
CA SER A 501 -5.49 31.87 16.71
C SER A 501 -5.05 32.37 15.32
N LEU A 502 -5.94 33.02 14.56
CA LEU A 502 -5.68 33.57 13.21
C LEU A 502 -5.34 35.07 13.21
N GLU A 503 -5.42 35.75 14.36
CA GLU A 503 -5.05 37.16 14.53
C GLU A 503 -3.56 37.38 14.21
N SER A 504 -2.71 36.41 14.57
CA SER A 504 -1.29 36.43 14.23
C SER A 504 -1.09 36.12 12.73
N ALA A 505 -0.55 37.10 11.99
CA ALA A 505 -0.24 36.96 10.56
C ALA A 505 0.66 35.75 10.27
N ASP A 506 1.69 35.52 11.08
CA ASP A 506 2.60 34.39 10.92
C ASP A 506 1.92 33.03 11.12
N LYS A 507 1.02 32.92 12.13
CA LYS A 507 0.25 31.69 12.36
C LYS A 507 -0.73 31.46 11.21
N ARG A 508 -1.43 32.51 10.78
CA ARG A 508 -2.36 32.47 9.65
C ARG A 508 -1.69 32.01 8.36
N GLN A 509 -0.53 32.59 8.02
CA GLN A 509 0.23 32.22 6.83
C GLN A 509 0.67 30.75 6.88
N ARG A 510 1.30 30.34 7.99
CA ARG A 510 1.80 28.97 8.17
C ARG A 510 0.68 27.93 8.06
N TRP A 511 -0.46 28.20 8.69
CA TRP A 511 -1.60 27.29 8.62
C TRP A 511 -2.22 27.27 7.23
N GLY A 512 -2.34 28.43 6.57
CA GLY A 512 -2.78 28.52 5.18
C GLY A 512 -1.92 27.70 4.21
N ASP A 513 -0.59 27.75 4.36
CA ASP A 513 0.32 26.95 3.54
C ASP A 513 0.23 25.46 3.85
N THR A 514 -0.04 25.09 5.10
CA THR A 514 -0.36 23.70 5.48
C THR A 514 -1.65 23.23 4.79
N LEU A 515 -2.69 24.07 4.76
CA LEU A 515 -3.99 23.76 4.13
C LEU A 515 -3.87 23.58 2.63
N LYS A 516 -3.09 24.40 1.92
CA LYS A 516 -2.85 24.24 0.46
C LYS A 516 -2.35 22.85 0.08
N ALA A 517 -1.65 22.18 0.99
CA ALA A 517 -1.11 20.86 0.73
C ALA A 517 -2.14 19.73 0.99
N MET A 518 -3.18 19.95 1.81
CA MET A 518 -4.15 18.90 2.24
C MET A 518 -5.61 19.14 1.84
N VAL A 519 -6.01 20.38 1.54
CA VAL A 519 -7.38 20.74 1.20
C VAL A 519 -7.47 20.94 -0.31
N PHE A 520 -8.25 20.10 -0.96
CA PHE A 520 -8.56 20.25 -2.38
C PHE A 520 -10.01 19.90 -2.63
N GLU A 521 -10.57 20.38 -3.73
CA GLU A 521 -11.86 19.91 -4.19
C GLU A 521 -11.78 18.43 -4.60
N ASP A 522 -12.90 17.73 -4.42
CA ASP A 522 -13.04 16.27 -4.53
C ASP A 522 -12.50 15.68 -5.86
N LYS A 523 -12.51 16.45 -6.96
CA LYS A 523 -11.94 16.05 -8.25
C LYS A 523 -10.40 16.01 -8.26
N GLN A 524 -9.73 16.93 -7.57
CA GLN A 524 -8.26 16.99 -7.53
C GLN A 524 -7.65 16.05 -6.49
N LEU A 525 -8.35 15.81 -5.36
CA LEU A 525 -7.99 14.75 -4.41
C LEU A 525 -7.90 13.38 -5.09
N ARG A 526 -8.80 13.12 -6.05
CA ARG A 526 -8.86 11.86 -6.80
C ARG A 526 -7.68 11.71 -7.76
N ASN A 527 -7.24 12.78 -8.41
CA ASN A 527 -6.29 12.71 -9.52
C ASN A 527 -4.81 12.89 -9.11
N LEU A 528 -4.50 13.72 -8.12
CA LEU A 528 -3.09 14.08 -7.84
C LEU A 528 -2.45 13.24 -6.71
N MET A 529 -3.26 12.53 -5.92
CA MET A 529 -2.81 11.73 -4.76
C MET A 529 -1.80 12.49 -3.87
N LEU A 530 -2.12 13.74 -3.56
CA LEU A 530 -1.25 14.55 -2.72
C LEU A 530 -1.42 14.19 -1.24
N PHE A 531 -2.59 13.70 -0.80
CA PHE A 531 -2.86 13.32 0.59
C PHE A 531 -3.77 12.10 0.69
N ASP A 532 -3.30 11.00 1.29
CA ASP A 532 -4.11 9.82 1.62
C ASP A 532 -4.74 9.99 3.01
N ASN A 533 -6.06 10.12 3.06
CA ASN A 533 -6.83 10.26 4.30
C ASN A 533 -7.37 8.93 4.85
N SER A 534 -6.91 7.78 4.34
CA SER A 534 -7.31 6.47 4.84
C SER A 534 -6.94 6.27 6.32
N PRO A 535 -7.74 5.51 7.10
CA PRO A 535 -7.40 5.15 8.48
C PRO A 535 -5.99 4.59 8.67
N GLN A 536 -5.51 3.83 7.68
CA GLN A 536 -4.18 3.24 7.67
C GLN A 536 -3.09 4.31 7.53
N ALA A 537 -3.26 5.26 6.60
CA ALA A 537 -2.32 6.37 6.42
C ALA A 537 -2.33 7.32 7.62
N GLN A 538 -3.50 7.59 8.20
CA GLN A 538 -3.62 8.36 9.45
C GLN A 538 -2.89 7.67 10.61
N LEU A 539 -3.08 6.35 10.77
CA LEU A 539 -2.35 5.58 11.78
C LEU A 539 -0.85 5.74 11.60
N MET A 540 -0.34 5.55 10.38
CA MET A 540 1.09 5.68 10.13
C MET A 540 1.61 7.09 10.45
N ARG A 541 0.90 8.15 10.05
CA ARG A 541 1.30 9.54 10.37
C ARG A 541 1.29 9.80 11.88
N SER A 542 0.41 9.17 12.64
CA SER A 542 0.39 9.28 14.11
C SER A 542 1.62 8.67 14.82
N LEU A 543 2.43 7.90 14.10
CA LEU A 543 3.65 7.25 14.60
C LEU A 543 4.93 8.02 14.25
N LEU A 544 4.82 9.10 13.46
CA LEU A 544 5.97 9.88 13.01
C LEU A 544 6.55 10.74 14.14
N PRO A 545 7.88 10.91 14.20
CA PRO A 545 8.52 11.84 15.13
C PRO A 545 8.01 13.28 14.98
N GLU A 546 8.10 14.08 16.05
CA GLU A 546 7.83 15.51 16.00
C GLU A 546 8.66 16.23 14.94
N GLY A 547 8.07 17.24 14.29
CA GLY A 547 8.75 18.07 13.30
C GLY A 547 9.07 17.34 11.99
N SER A 548 8.64 16.09 11.84
CA SER A 548 8.73 15.35 10.58
C SER A 548 8.07 16.15 9.46
N SER A 549 8.86 16.48 8.45
CA SER A 549 8.32 17.05 7.22
C SER A 549 7.39 16.03 6.60
N LEU A 550 6.13 16.42 6.39
CA LEU A 550 5.20 15.54 5.69
C LEU A 550 5.62 15.42 4.22
N GLN A 551 6.11 16.52 3.62
CA GLN A 551 6.40 16.71 2.19
C GLN A 551 7.73 16.13 1.72
N SER A 552 8.57 15.63 2.62
CA SER A 552 9.82 14.97 2.28
C SER A 552 9.90 13.61 2.95
N SER A 553 10.67 12.69 2.39
CA SER A 553 10.92 11.39 3.00
C SER A 553 11.51 11.58 4.41
N VAL A 554 10.93 10.90 5.40
CA VAL A 554 11.40 10.90 6.79
C VAL A 554 12.12 9.59 7.04
N SER A 555 13.40 9.64 7.39
CA SER A 555 14.15 8.44 7.77
C SER A 555 13.87 8.08 9.22
N VAL A 556 13.28 6.91 9.45
CA VAL A 556 12.96 6.38 10.77
C VAL A 556 13.79 5.13 11.03
N THR A 557 14.23 4.93 12.27
CA THR A 557 14.92 3.70 12.65
C THR A 557 13.97 2.51 12.50
N GLY A 558 14.26 1.63 11.56
CA GLY A 558 13.52 0.42 11.25
C GLY A 558 13.82 -0.75 12.19
N PRO A 559 13.21 -1.91 11.94
CA PRO A 559 13.45 -3.14 12.67
C PRO A 559 14.86 -3.72 12.46
N LYS A 560 15.31 -4.59 13.36
CA LYS A 560 16.57 -5.34 13.27
C LYS A 560 16.36 -6.70 12.61
N TRP A 561 17.33 -7.15 11.81
CA TRP A 561 17.31 -8.50 11.23
C TRP A 561 17.64 -9.57 12.28
N GLN A 562 16.73 -10.53 12.48
CA GLN A 562 16.90 -11.61 13.46
C GLN A 562 17.41 -12.93 12.86
N LYS A 563 17.09 -13.29 11.59
CA LYS A 563 17.60 -14.49 10.91
C LYS A 563 17.66 -14.28 9.38
N GLY A 564 18.75 -14.73 8.75
CA GLY A 564 19.02 -14.63 7.30
C GLY A 564 20.49 -14.27 6.97
N LEU A 565 20.98 -14.70 5.80
CA LEU A 565 22.36 -14.55 5.27
C LEU A 565 23.14 -13.36 5.88
N GLN A 566 24.16 -13.64 6.72
CA GLN A 566 25.18 -12.70 7.23
C GLN A 566 24.73 -11.31 7.76
N LEU A 567 23.44 -11.09 8.07
CA LEU A 567 22.88 -9.76 8.40
C LEU A 567 22.42 -9.60 9.85
N MET A 568 22.79 -10.54 10.74
CA MET A 568 22.41 -10.46 12.16
C MET A 568 22.88 -9.14 12.78
N GLY A 569 21.91 -8.36 13.28
CA GLY A 569 22.18 -7.13 14.03
C GLY A 569 22.27 -5.83 13.23
N ALA A 570 22.11 -5.86 11.90
CA ALA A 570 22.05 -4.64 11.10
C ALA A 570 20.74 -3.85 11.36
N ASN A 571 20.86 -2.54 11.56
CA ASN A 571 19.72 -1.62 11.67
C ASN A 571 19.22 -1.27 10.26
N VAL A 572 17.90 -1.38 10.04
CA VAL A 572 17.25 -0.94 8.80
C VAL A 572 16.87 0.53 8.96
N ALA A 573 17.13 1.37 7.97
CA ALA A 573 16.49 2.69 7.85
C ALA A 573 15.20 2.55 7.02
N LEU A 574 14.13 3.22 7.46
CA LEU A 574 12.85 3.27 6.75
C LEU A 574 12.64 4.69 6.23
N ASP A 575 12.41 4.84 4.93
CA ASP A 575 12.09 6.15 4.35
C ASP A 575 10.56 6.26 4.20
N VAL A 576 9.96 7.15 4.98
CA VAL A 576 8.50 7.31 5.05
C VAL A 576 8.03 8.49 4.21
N THR A 577 7.10 8.25 3.30
CA THR A 577 6.36 9.30 2.58
C THR A 577 5.02 9.54 3.29
N ALA A 578 5.04 10.45 4.27
CA ALA A 578 3.95 10.65 5.22
C ALA A 578 2.60 11.02 4.56
N TRP A 579 2.60 11.91 3.57
CA TRP A 579 1.38 12.32 2.86
C TRP A 579 0.59 11.16 2.26
N ARG A 580 1.27 10.09 1.84
CA ARG A 580 0.67 8.94 1.16
C ARG A 580 0.52 7.70 2.02
N GLY A 581 1.02 7.72 3.26
CA GLY A 581 1.01 6.50 4.06
C GLY A 581 1.90 5.39 3.45
N GLU A 582 2.99 5.75 2.76
CA GLU A 582 3.95 4.80 2.18
C GLU A 582 5.27 4.74 2.98
N VAL A 583 5.83 3.54 3.13
CA VAL A 583 7.13 3.25 3.74
C VAL A 583 7.99 2.50 2.74
N ASN A 584 9.15 3.04 2.39
CA ASN A 584 10.16 2.30 1.65
C ASN A 584 11.09 1.60 2.65
N LEU A 585 11.13 0.27 2.59
CA LEU A 585 12.21 -0.52 3.17
C LEU A 585 13.39 -0.51 2.19
N LEU A 586 14.60 -0.34 2.72
CA LEU A 586 15.89 -0.35 2.01
C LEU A 586 15.97 -1.23 0.75
N ASN A 587 16.73 -0.74 -0.23
CA ASN A 587 17.24 -1.50 -1.36
C ASN A 587 18.62 -2.08 -0.95
N VAL A 588 18.70 -3.37 -0.67
CA VAL A 588 19.88 -4.06 -0.15
C VAL A 588 20.45 -5.00 -1.21
N GLU A 589 21.76 -4.93 -1.45
CA GLU A 589 22.49 -5.83 -2.35
C GLU A 589 23.40 -6.76 -1.53
N LEU A 590 23.23 -8.09 -1.69
CA LEU A 590 23.72 -9.11 -0.77
C LEU A 590 24.36 -10.32 -1.46
N PRO A 591 25.68 -10.50 -1.37
CA PRO A 591 26.67 -9.43 -1.17
C PRO A 591 26.61 -8.43 -2.33
N LYS A 592 27.21 -7.24 -2.16
CA LYS A 592 27.45 -6.34 -3.29
C LYS A 592 28.19 -7.09 -4.40
N ARG A 593 27.80 -6.91 -5.66
CA ARG A 593 28.44 -7.57 -6.81
C ARG A 593 29.97 -7.38 -6.85
N SER A 594 30.47 -6.25 -6.32
CA SER A 594 31.90 -5.96 -6.17
C SER A 594 32.62 -6.82 -5.13
N GLU A 595 31.89 -7.33 -4.13
CA GLU A 595 32.41 -8.06 -2.98
C GLU A 595 32.06 -9.57 -3.04
N ALA A 596 31.28 -9.98 -4.04
CA ALA A 596 30.82 -11.35 -4.19
C ALA A 596 31.96 -12.33 -4.53
N GLN A 597 32.00 -13.44 -3.78
CA GLN A 597 32.96 -14.53 -3.95
C GLN A 597 32.33 -15.71 -4.70
N SER A 598 33.18 -16.53 -5.34
CA SER A 598 32.75 -17.74 -6.03
C SER A 598 32.31 -18.82 -5.03
N LEU A 599 31.22 -19.51 -5.34
CA LEU A 599 30.73 -20.65 -4.58
C LEU A 599 31.46 -21.92 -5.03
N LEU A 600 32.31 -22.46 -4.17
CA LEU A 600 33.06 -23.70 -4.40
C LEU A 600 32.41 -24.85 -3.62
N VAL A 601 32.15 -25.97 -4.29
CA VAL A 601 31.57 -27.17 -3.65
C VAL A 601 32.40 -28.39 -4.02
N ASP A 602 32.78 -29.16 -3.01
CA ASP A 602 33.45 -30.43 -3.21
C ASP A 602 32.45 -31.55 -3.46
N TYR A 603 32.75 -32.42 -4.44
CA TYR A 603 31.97 -33.62 -4.72
C TYR A 603 32.90 -34.80 -4.97
N THR A 604 32.44 -36.00 -4.61
CA THR A 604 33.14 -37.24 -4.90
C THR A 604 32.72 -37.75 -6.27
N ALA A 605 33.67 -37.82 -7.20
CA ALA A 605 33.44 -38.36 -8.53
C ALA A 605 33.29 -39.90 -8.49
N TYR A 606 32.78 -40.48 -9.58
CA TYR A 606 32.56 -41.93 -9.72
C TYR A 606 33.85 -42.77 -9.56
N ASP A 607 35.02 -42.17 -9.73
CA ASP A 607 36.34 -42.78 -9.53
C ASP A 607 36.83 -42.70 -8.06
N GLY A 608 36.02 -42.16 -7.15
CA GLY A 608 36.35 -41.96 -5.74
C GLY A 608 37.20 -40.71 -5.44
N SER A 609 37.59 -39.93 -6.46
CA SER A 609 38.33 -38.67 -6.26
C SER A 609 37.42 -37.55 -5.78
N VAL A 610 37.88 -36.75 -4.81
CA VAL A 610 37.19 -35.50 -4.43
C VAL A 610 37.64 -34.40 -5.39
N ARG A 611 36.67 -33.74 -6.01
CA ARG A 611 36.89 -32.63 -6.94
C ARG A 611 36.06 -31.43 -6.51
N THR A 612 36.61 -30.25 -6.71
CA THR A 612 35.92 -28.98 -6.41
C THR A 612 35.29 -28.44 -7.68
N LEU A 613 33.99 -28.13 -7.62
CA LEU A 613 33.27 -27.45 -8.68
C LEU A 613 33.10 -25.97 -8.31
N ASP A 614 33.50 -25.07 -9.20
CA ASP A 614 33.14 -23.65 -9.10
C ASP A 614 31.76 -23.45 -9.70
N PHE A 615 30.82 -22.96 -8.88
CA PHE A 615 29.48 -22.61 -9.29
C PHE A 615 29.36 -21.13 -9.69
N GLY A 616 30.41 -20.31 -9.57
CA GLY A 616 30.39 -18.88 -9.86
C GLY A 616 29.93 -18.04 -8.66
N LYS A 617 29.74 -16.73 -8.87
CA LYS A 617 29.41 -15.77 -7.81
C LYS A 617 27.91 -15.52 -7.73
N LEU A 618 27.38 -15.28 -6.54
CA LEU A 618 25.97 -14.95 -6.33
C LEU A 618 25.82 -13.57 -5.66
N SER A 619 24.80 -12.82 -6.05
CA SER A 619 24.43 -11.53 -5.46
C SER A 619 22.92 -11.36 -5.54
N LEU A 620 22.30 -10.99 -4.44
CA LEU A 620 20.87 -10.83 -4.28
C LEU A 620 20.55 -9.35 -4.04
N THR A 621 19.84 -8.70 -4.95
CA THR A 621 19.25 -7.39 -4.67
C THR A 621 17.85 -7.60 -4.09
N LEU A 622 17.50 -6.92 -3.00
CA LEU A 622 16.18 -6.92 -2.37
C LEU A 622 15.75 -5.47 -2.14
N SER A 623 14.56 -5.11 -2.60
CA SER A 623 13.86 -3.89 -2.26
C SER A 623 12.48 -4.26 -1.72
N ALA A 624 12.01 -3.55 -0.71
CA ALA A 624 10.65 -3.73 -0.24
C ALA A 624 9.97 -2.38 -0.06
N LYS A 625 8.78 -2.22 -0.61
CA LYS A 625 7.93 -1.06 -0.36
C LYS A 625 6.68 -1.54 0.33
N ALA A 626 6.28 -0.83 1.38
CA ALA A 626 5.07 -1.07 2.12
C ALA A 626 4.24 0.19 2.20
N TRP A 627 2.96 0.03 2.51
CA TRP A 627 2.01 1.13 2.57
C TRP A 627 0.87 0.77 3.50
N GLY A 628 0.07 1.76 3.89
CA GLY A 628 -1.11 1.56 4.71
C GLY A 628 -0.79 0.78 6.00
N PHE A 629 -1.54 -0.30 6.25
CA PHE A 629 -1.40 -1.08 7.47
C PHE A 629 -0.05 -1.81 7.54
N ALA A 630 0.43 -2.37 6.43
CA ALA A 630 1.75 -2.99 6.37
C ALA A 630 2.88 -1.98 6.67
N GLY A 631 2.77 -0.76 6.13
CA GLY A 631 3.69 0.34 6.43
C GLY A 631 3.67 0.74 7.92
N ALA A 632 2.47 0.90 8.50
CA ALA A 632 2.32 1.17 9.93
C ALA A 632 2.91 0.04 10.80
N SER A 633 2.63 -1.23 10.46
CA SER A 633 3.18 -2.40 11.15
C SER A 633 4.71 -2.46 11.11
N LEU A 634 5.33 -2.07 9.99
CA LEU A 634 6.78 -1.99 9.86
C LEU A 634 7.40 -0.87 10.69
N MET A 635 6.72 0.26 10.85
CA MET A 635 7.17 1.32 11.75
C MET A 635 7.14 0.88 13.22
N LEU A 636 6.21 0.00 13.57
CA LEU A 636 6.06 -0.53 14.92
C LEU A 636 6.96 -1.72 15.21
N SER A 637 7.41 -2.45 14.18
CA SER A 637 8.21 -3.65 14.39
C SER A 637 9.61 -3.35 14.94
N ARG A 638 10.04 -4.24 15.85
CA ARG A 638 11.39 -4.28 16.41
C ARG A 638 12.29 -5.17 15.58
N SER A 639 11.72 -6.22 14.98
CA SER A 639 12.48 -7.25 14.28
C SER A 639 11.86 -7.66 12.96
N LEU A 640 12.72 -8.06 12.02
CA LEU A 640 12.36 -8.70 10.76
C LEU A 640 13.09 -10.01 10.57
N THR A 641 12.41 -10.94 9.93
CA THR A 641 12.95 -12.21 9.44
C THR A 641 12.46 -12.46 8.03
N LEU A 642 13.29 -13.17 7.25
CA LEU A 642 12.85 -13.82 6.03
C LEU A 642 12.27 -15.17 6.42
N ASP A 643 10.95 -15.32 6.30
CA ASP A 643 10.28 -16.61 6.48
C ASP A 643 10.22 -17.36 5.15
N GLN A 644 10.43 -18.67 5.21
CA GLN A 644 10.41 -19.61 4.09
C GLN A 644 9.41 -20.75 4.31
N ALA A 645 8.62 -20.73 5.40
CA ALA A 645 7.74 -21.84 5.80
C ALA A 645 6.69 -22.23 4.73
N SER A 646 6.33 -21.34 3.81
CA SER A 646 5.36 -21.57 2.73
C SER A 646 6.01 -21.90 1.36
N GLY A 647 7.34 -22.05 1.30
CA GLY A 647 8.07 -22.23 0.03
C GLY A 647 8.31 -20.93 -0.75
N PHE A 648 7.83 -19.79 -0.26
CA PHE A 648 8.12 -18.45 -0.76
C PHE A 648 8.91 -17.66 0.27
N THR A 649 9.84 -16.82 -0.19
CA THR A 649 10.55 -15.89 0.68
C THR A 649 9.65 -14.70 1.00
N SER A 650 9.25 -14.54 2.27
CA SER A 650 8.41 -13.45 2.74
C SER A 650 9.07 -12.67 3.88
N LEU A 651 8.77 -11.38 4.00
CA LEU A 651 9.14 -10.57 5.17
C LEU A 651 8.10 -10.80 6.27
N ALA A 652 8.54 -11.33 7.41
CA ALA A 652 7.75 -11.46 8.62
C ALA A 652 8.41 -10.67 9.75
N GLY A 653 7.65 -9.88 10.49
CA GLY A 653 8.12 -9.36 11.78
C GLY A 653 7.92 -10.40 12.87
N VAL A 654 8.85 -10.49 13.82
CA VAL A 654 8.86 -11.51 14.88
C VAL A 654 8.23 -10.98 16.18
N ASP A 655 7.42 -9.93 16.08
CA ASP A 655 6.92 -9.23 17.26
C ASP A 655 5.43 -9.48 17.49
N VAL A 656 5.14 -9.95 18.70
CA VAL A 656 3.79 -10.13 19.24
C VAL A 656 3.50 -8.96 20.18
N ALA A 657 2.40 -8.24 19.97
CA ALA A 657 1.94 -7.27 20.96
C ALA A 657 1.13 -7.98 22.06
N GLN A 658 1.31 -7.56 23.31
CA GLN A 658 0.49 -7.99 24.45
C GLN A 658 -0.19 -6.77 25.07
N ARG A 659 -1.49 -6.88 25.32
CA ARG A 659 -2.26 -5.87 26.04
C ARG A 659 -2.02 -6.02 27.54
N ARG A 660 -1.88 -4.93 28.29
CA ARG A 660 -1.71 -5.03 29.74
C ARG A 660 -2.95 -5.64 30.38
N GLY A 661 -2.79 -6.81 31.00
CA GLY A 661 -3.85 -7.49 31.75
C GLY A 661 -4.67 -8.53 30.97
N GLU A 662 -4.38 -8.77 29.69
CA GLU A 662 -4.99 -9.85 28.89
C GLU A 662 -3.92 -10.87 28.44
N VAL A 663 -4.28 -12.16 28.38
CA VAL A 663 -3.41 -13.25 27.91
C VAL A 663 -3.35 -13.33 26.37
N GLY A 664 -4.03 -12.41 25.67
CA GLY A 664 -4.11 -12.39 24.21
C GLY A 664 -2.82 -11.89 23.55
N THR A 665 -2.23 -12.73 22.68
CA THR A 665 -1.11 -12.39 21.81
C THR A 665 -1.62 -11.86 20.46
N PHE A 666 -1.19 -10.67 20.06
CA PHE A 666 -1.50 -10.10 18.75
C PHE A 666 -0.31 -10.29 17.80
N ASP A 667 -0.49 -11.12 16.77
CA ASP A 667 0.46 -11.17 15.66
C ASP A 667 0.25 -9.97 14.73
N LEU A 668 1.15 -9.00 14.80
CA LEU A 668 1.10 -7.78 13.99
C LEU A 668 1.22 -8.04 12.48
N PHE A 669 1.77 -9.20 12.11
CA PHE A 669 2.14 -9.55 10.73
C PHE A 669 1.24 -10.58 10.06
N VAL A 670 0.28 -11.18 10.76
CA VAL A 670 -0.76 -11.99 10.13
C VAL A 670 -1.56 -11.07 9.21
N GLY A 671 -1.37 -11.18 7.89
CA GLY A 671 -1.98 -10.30 6.88
C GLY A 671 -1.19 -9.04 6.51
N ALA A 672 -0.07 -8.69 7.18
CA ALA A 672 0.79 -7.58 6.75
C ALA A 672 1.56 -7.89 5.46
N GLN A 673 1.64 -9.17 5.09
CA GLN A 673 2.22 -9.61 3.81
C GLN A 673 1.46 -9.05 2.60
N ALA A 674 0.15 -8.76 2.74
CA ALA A 674 -0.71 -8.23 1.67
C ALA A 674 -0.39 -6.79 1.23
N GLY A 675 0.45 -6.05 1.97
CA GLY A 675 0.77 -4.65 1.70
C GLY A 675 2.22 -4.33 1.47
N CYS A 676 3.01 -5.36 1.18
CA CYS A 676 4.42 -5.24 0.88
C CYS A 676 4.63 -5.69 -0.57
N LYS A 677 5.18 -4.81 -1.41
CA LYS A 677 5.84 -5.23 -2.64
C LYS A 677 7.28 -5.52 -2.32
N VAL A 678 7.65 -6.80 -2.36
CA VAL A 678 9.04 -7.24 -2.27
C VAL A 678 9.50 -7.54 -3.69
N ALA A 679 10.47 -6.76 -4.16
CA ALA A 679 11.12 -7.00 -5.44
C ALA A 679 12.58 -7.36 -5.17
N GLY A 680 13.02 -8.47 -5.74
CA GLY A 680 14.38 -8.95 -5.61
C GLY A 680 14.87 -9.63 -6.86
N GLU A 681 16.17 -9.61 -7.05
CA GLU A 681 16.82 -10.28 -8.17
C GLU A 681 18.05 -11.02 -7.62
N LEU A 682 18.00 -12.35 -7.69
CA LEU A 682 19.18 -13.18 -7.51
C LEU A 682 19.95 -13.20 -8.83
N SER A 683 21.11 -12.59 -8.81
CA SER A 683 22.07 -12.53 -9.90
C SER A 683 23.19 -13.54 -9.68
N TRP A 684 23.69 -14.10 -10.77
CA TRP A 684 24.73 -15.12 -10.80
C TRP A 684 25.80 -14.82 -11.83
N CYS A 685 27.04 -14.63 -11.39
CA CYS A 685 28.17 -14.57 -12.28
C CYS A 685 28.71 -15.98 -12.55
N PRO A 686 28.59 -16.52 -13.77
CA PRO A 686 29.12 -17.84 -14.11
C PRO A 686 30.64 -17.86 -14.02
N PRO A 687 31.23 -19.02 -13.70
CA PRO A 687 32.66 -19.21 -13.83
C PRO A 687 33.06 -19.25 -15.31
N ALA A 688 34.33 -18.92 -15.59
CA ALA A 688 34.85 -18.64 -16.93
C ALA A 688 34.73 -19.81 -17.94
N ASN A 689 34.44 -21.02 -17.46
CA ASN A 689 34.41 -22.28 -18.21
C ASN A 689 33.00 -22.76 -18.61
N VAL A 690 31.92 -22.02 -18.29
CA VAL A 690 30.54 -22.42 -18.61
C VAL A 690 30.03 -21.81 -19.92
N LEU A 691 29.76 -22.65 -20.94
CA LEU A 691 29.18 -22.26 -22.24
C LEU A 691 27.74 -21.69 -22.07
N PRO A 692 27.34 -20.63 -22.79
CA PRO A 692 25.97 -20.12 -22.80
C PRO A 692 24.99 -21.09 -23.52
N PRO A 693 23.79 -21.37 -23.00
CA PRO A 693 22.76 -22.16 -23.70
C PRO A 693 22.11 -21.36 -24.85
N ALA A 694 21.46 -22.07 -25.78
CA ALA A 694 20.70 -21.53 -26.92
C ALA A 694 19.52 -20.63 -26.45
N PRO A 695 19.09 -19.61 -27.24
CA PRO A 695 18.00 -18.75 -26.81
C PRO A 695 16.66 -19.49 -26.97
N ILE A 696 15.79 -19.39 -25.99
CA ILE A 696 14.40 -19.82 -26.08
C ILE A 696 13.55 -18.55 -25.91
N PRO A 697 12.53 -18.30 -26.76
CA PRO A 697 11.61 -17.18 -26.58
C PRO A 697 11.05 -17.15 -25.13
N ASN A 698 10.86 -15.95 -24.57
CA ASN A 698 10.37 -15.73 -23.20
C ASN A 698 11.28 -16.16 -22.02
N ARG A 699 12.61 -16.21 -22.20
CA ARG A 699 13.57 -16.38 -21.08
C ARG A 699 14.53 -15.20 -20.91
N ALA A 700 14.87 -14.92 -19.63
CA ALA A 700 15.70 -13.79 -19.20
C ALA A 700 17.15 -13.83 -19.73
N PRO A 701 17.79 -12.65 -19.89
CA PRO A 701 19.03 -12.45 -20.65
C PRO A 701 20.35 -12.77 -19.92
N PHE A 702 21.44 -12.66 -20.69
CA PHE A 702 22.83 -12.87 -20.27
C PHE A 702 23.56 -11.55 -20.03
N SER A 703 23.87 -11.27 -18.76
CA SER A 703 24.90 -10.31 -18.31
C SER A 703 26.08 -11.12 -17.72
N ALA A 704 27.23 -10.48 -17.42
CA ALA A 704 28.28 -11.13 -16.61
C ALA A 704 27.68 -11.72 -15.33
N TRP A 705 26.69 -11.02 -14.78
CA TRP A 705 25.77 -11.44 -13.73
C TRP A 705 24.39 -11.82 -14.31
N ARG A 706 24.11 -13.10 -14.48
CA ARG A 706 22.84 -13.64 -14.98
C ARG A 706 21.77 -13.60 -13.89
N PRO A 707 20.59 -12.97 -14.09
CA PRO A 707 19.48 -13.16 -13.17
C PRO A 707 19.09 -14.65 -13.17
N LEU A 708 19.34 -15.35 -12.06
CA LEU A 708 18.90 -16.75 -11.85
C LEU A 708 17.43 -16.80 -11.47
N ALA A 709 17.01 -15.87 -10.62
CA ALA A 709 15.67 -15.79 -10.12
C ALA A 709 15.31 -14.33 -9.91
N ARG A 710 14.11 -13.96 -10.34
CA ARG A 710 13.47 -12.71 -9.95
C ARG A 710 12.38 -13.05 -8.96
N LEU A 711 12.42 -12.38 -7.83
CA LEU A 711 11.40 -12.43 -6.81
C LEU A 711 10.60 -11.13 -6.94
N GLU A 712 9.51 -11.15 -7.70
CA GLU A 712 8.51 -10.09 -7.60
C GLU A 712 7.33 -10.68 -6.85
N VAL A 713 7.29 -10.44 -5.56
CA VAL A 713 6.24 -10.93 -4.68
C VAL A 713 5.47 -9.72 -4.18
N GLU A 714 4.33 -9.50 -4.82
CA GLU A 714 3.21 -8.83 -4.19
C GLU A 714 2.39 -9.94 -3.53
N LEU A 715 2.58 -10.12 -2.23
CA LEU A 715 2.03 -11.27 -1.52
C LEU A 715 0.55 -11.04 -1.24
N VAL A 716 -0.30 -11.19 -2.25
CA VAL A 716 -1.74 -11.18 -2.07
C VAL A 716 -2.08 -12.33 -1.13
N ALA A 717 -2.44 -12.00 0.13
CA ALA A 717 -2.92 -12.99 1.07
C ALA A 717 -4.27 -13.52 0.55
N ALA A 718 -4.21 -14.55 -0.29
CA ALA A 718 -5.35 -15.40 -0.54
C ALA A 718 -5.59 -16.22 0.73
N VAL A 719 -6.29 -15.64 1.70
CA VAL A 719 -6.96 -16.42 2.74
C VAL A 719 -8.14 -17.09 2.03
N GLY A 720 -7.87 -18.22 1.38
CA GLY A 720 -8.90 -18.93 0.62
C GLY A 720 -8.38 -19.85 -0.48
N ALA A 721 -7.56 -20.83 -0.14
CA ALA A 721 -7.51 -22.09 -0.87
C ALA A 721 -6.94 -23.15 0.08
N GLY A 722 -7.76 -24.13 0.43
CA GLY A 722 -7.33 -25.29 1.20
C GLY A 722 -6.18 -26.00 0.50
N TYR A 723 -5.33 -26.62 1.32
CA TYR A 723 -4.37 -27.62 0.88
C TYR A 723 -5.07 -28.63 -0.05
N SER A 724 -4.70 -28.65 -1.32
CA SER A 724 -4.84 -29.83 -2.17
C SER A 724 -3.43 -30.32 -2.47
N GLY A 725 -3.04 -31.40 -1.79
CA GLY A 725 -1.95 -32.27 -2.24
C GLY A 725 -2.39 -33.16 -3.39
#